data_AF-H2QC34-F1
#
_entry.id   AF-H2QC34-F1
#
_cell.length_a   1.000
_cell.length_b   1.000
_cell.length_c   1.000
_cell.angle_alpha   90.00
_cell.angle_beta   90.00
_cell.angle_gamma   90.00
#
_symmetry.space_group_name_H-M   'P 1'
#
loop_
_entity.id
_entity.type
_entity.pdbx_description
1 polymer ?
#
loop_
_entity_poly.entity_id
_entity_poly.type
_entity_poly.pdbx_seq_one_letter_code
_entity_poly.pdbx_strand_id
1 'polypeptide(L)'
;MLPEAGSLWLLKLLRDIQLAQFYWPILEELNVTRPEHFDFVKPEDLDGIGMGRPAQRRLSEALKRLRSGPKSKNWVYKILGGFGPEHKEPTLPSDSPRHLPEPEGGLKCLIPEGAVCRGELLGSGCFGVVHRGLWTLPSGKSVPVAVKSLRVGPEGPMGTELGDFLREVSVMMNLEHPHVLRLHGLVLGQPLQMVMELAPLGSLHARLTAPAPTPPLLVALLCLFLRQLAGAMAYLGARGLVHRDLATRNLLLASPRTIKVADFGLVRPLGGARGRYVMGGPRPIPYAWCAPESLRHGAFSSASDVWMFGVTLWEMFSGGEEPWAGVPPYLILQRLEERARLPRPPLCSRALYSLALRCWAPHPADRPSFSHLEGLLQEAGPSEGCCVRDVTEPGALRMETGDPITVIEGSPDSTIWKGQNGRTFKVGSFPASAVMLADAGGLPATRPVHRGTPARGDQHPGSIDGDRKKANLWDAPPARGQRRNMPLERMKGISRSLESVLSLGPRPTGGGSSPPEIRQARAVPQGPPGLPPRPPLSSSSPQPSQPSRERLPWPKRKPPHNHPMGTPGARKAAALSGGLLPDPELQRKIMEVELSVHGVTHQECQTALGATGGDVVSAIRNLKVDQLFHLSSRSRADCRRILEHYQWDLSAASRYVLARP
;
A
#
# COMPACT_ATOMS: atom_id res chain seq x y z
N MET A 1 30.20 -6.54 -12.69
CA MET A 1 29.75 -6.63 -11.28
C MET A 1 29.47 -5.20 -10.81
N LEU A 2 28.19 -4.81 -10.68
CA LEU A 2 27.83 -3.50 -10.12
C LEU A 2 28.05 -3.53 -8.59
N PRO A 3 28.55 -2.45 -7.96
CA PRO A 3 28.66 -2.41 -6.50
C PRO A 3 27.29 -2.44 -5.84
N GLU A 4 27.15 -3.22 -4.77
CA GLU A 4 25.97 -3.20 -3.89
C GLU A 4 25.67 -1.77 -3.44
N ALA A 5 24.38 -1.40 -3.43
CA ALA A 5 23.90 -0.04 -3.19
C ALA A 5 24.29 0.54 -1.81
N GLY A 6 24.85 -0.26 -0.91
CA GLY A 6 25.33 0.13 0.41
C GLY A 6 26.74 0.75 0.45
N SER A 7 27.57 0.58 -0.59
CA SER A 7 29.02 0.94 -0.52
C SER A 7 29.40 2.22 -1.28
N LEU A 8 28.43 2.89 -1.92
CA LEU A 8 28.65 4.11 -2.70
C LEU A 8 29.12 5.29 -1.83
N TRP A 9 28.76 5.33 -0.54
CA TRP A 9 29.23 6.37 0.38
C TRP A 9 30.75 6.28 0.60
N LEU A 10 31.28 5.05 0.70
CA LEU A 10 32.70 4.80 0.92
C LEU A 10 33.52 5.21 -0.31
N LEU A 11 33.06 4.80 -1.50
CA LEU A 11 33.71 5.20 -2.77
C LEU A 11 33.74 6.72 -2.93
N LYS A 12 32.63 7.40 -2.57
CA LYS A 12 32.52 8.85 -2.64
C LYS A 12 33.44 9.54 -1.64
N LEU A 13 33.42 9.12 -0.37
CA LEU A 13 34.30 9.64 0.68
C LEU A 13 35.77 9.51 0.28
N LEU A 14 36.18 8.33 -0.19
CA LEU A 14 37.55 8.06 -0.59
C LEU A 14 37.96 8.88 -1.82
N ARG A 15 37.07 9.09 -2.80
CA ARG A 15 37.35 9.95 -3.95
C ARG A 15 37.56 11.40 -3.54
N ASP A 16 36.73 11.91 -2.62
CA ASP A 16 36.79 13.30 -2.16
C ASP A 16 38.10 13.61 -1.40
N ILE A 17 38.74 12.60 -0.81
CA ILE A 17 40.04 12.72 -0.14
C ILE A 17 41.22 12.14 -0.95
N GLN A 18 41.00 11.81 -2.23
CA GLN A 18 42.00 11.26 -3.15
C GLN A 18 42.62 9.93 -2.68
N LEU A 19 41.80 9.04 -2.14
CA LEU A 19 42.14 7.69 -1.67
C LEU A 19 41.28 6.59 -2.34
N ALA A 20 40.70 6.87 -3.51
CA ALA A 20 39.81 5.94 -4.22
C ALA A 20 40.46 4.57 -4.55
N GLN A 21 41.79 4.53 -4.69
CA GLN A 21 42.55 3.30 -4.90
C GLN A 21 42.44 2.30 -3.74
N PHE A 22 42.11 2.77 -2.53
CA PHE A 22 41.92 1.92 -1.35
C PHE A 22 40.48 1.42 -1.19
N TYR A 23 39.58 1.70 -2.14
CA TYR A 23 38.17 1.32 -2.05
C TYR A 23 37.96 -0.20 -1.93
N TRP A 24 38.56 -0.97 -2.84
CA TRP A 24 38.42 -2.43 -2.82
C TRP A 24 39.13 -3.07 -1.62
N PRO A 25 40.38 -2.70 -1.26
CA PRO A 25 41.03 -3.22 -0.05
C PRO A 25 40.23 -2.95 1.24
N ILE A 26 39.66 -1.75 1.39
CA ILE A 26 38.85 -1.42 2.57
C ILE A 26 37.52 -2.21 2.58
N LEU A 27 36.91 -2.42 1.42
CA LEU A 27 35.63 -3.11 1.30
C LEU A 27 35.75 -4.63 1.45
N GLU A 28 36.76 -5.24 0.83
CA GLU A 28 36.88 -6.70 0.72
C GLU A 28 37.85 -7.29 1.76
N GLU A 29 38.95 -6.59 2.09
CA GLU A 29 39.95 -7.10 3.05
C GLU A 29 39.63 -6.66 4.48
N LEU A 30 39.17 -5.41 4.66
CA LEU A 30 38.77 -4.89 5.99
C LEU A 30 37.27 -5.03 6.26
N ASN A 31 36.49 -5.49 5.28
CA ASN A 31 35.04 -5.72 5.36
C ASN A 31 34.24 -4.49 5.88
N VAL A 32 34.69 -3.29 5.49
CA VAL A 32 34.08 -2.02 5.88
C VAL A 32 32.97 -1.67 4.90
N THR A 33 31.73 -1.99 5.27
CA THR A 33 30.53 -1.67 4.48
C THR A 33 29.76 -0.46 5.02
N ARG A 34 30.05 -0.02 6.26
CA ARG A 34 29.39 1.12 6.93
C ARG A 34 30.37 2.01 7.72
N PRO A 35 30.07 3.30 7.97
CA PRO A 35 30.97 4.23 8.67
C PRO A 35 31.37 3.81 10.09
N GLU A 36 30.52 3.04 10.76
CA GLU A 36 30.72 2.54 12.12
C GLU A 36 31.73 1.37 12.13
N HIS A 37 31.93 0.69 11.00
CA HIS A 37 32.93 -0.38 10.91
C HIS A 37 34.35 0.16 11.08
N PHE A 38 34.58 1.44 10.76
CA PHE A 38 35.86 2.10 11.01
C PHE A 38 36.18 2.27 12.51
N ASP A 39 35.23 2.06 13.43
CA ASP A 39 35.53 2.01 14.87
C ASP A 39 36.31 0.76 15.27
N PHE A 40 36.28 -0.27 14.42
CA PHE A 40 36.96 -1.54 14.65
C PHE A 40 38.23 -1.70 13.80
N VAL A 41 38.50 -0.76 12.88
CA VAL A 41 39.69 -0.74 12.03
C VAL A 41 40.81 -0.01 12.77
N LYS A 42 41.90 -0.71 13.06
CA LYS A 42 43.08 -0.14 13.72
C LYS A 42 44.05 0.43 12.68
N PRO A 43 44.95 1.36 13.07
CA PRO A 43 45.98 1.88 12.17
C PRO A 43 46.84 0.79 11.51
N GLU A 44 47.09 -0.31 12.23
CA GLU A 44 47.88 -1.44 11.74
C GLU A 44 47.16 -2.20 10.62
N ASP A 45 45.82 -2.24 10.64
CA ASP A 45 45.01 -2.85 9.59
C ASP A 45 45.05 -2.01 8.31
N LEU A 46 45.11 -0.69 8.45
CA LEU A 46 45.28 0.25 7.33
C LEU A 46 46.70 0.19 6.76
N ASP A 47 47.71 -0.01 7.60
CA ASP A 47 49.07 -0.30 7.15
C ASP A 47 49.10 -1.61 6.33
N GLY A 48 48.32 -2.62 6.76
CA GLY A 48 48.18 -3.93 6.09
C GLY A 48 47.67 -3.85 4.66
N ILE A 49 46.78 -2.89 4.35
CA ILE A 49 46.30 -2.63 2.98
C ILE A 49 47.17 -1.60 2.22
N GLY A 50 48.36 -1.29 2.72
CA GLY A 50 49.32 -0.38 2.09
C GLY A 50 49.00 1.12 2.24
N MET A 51 48.13 1.50 3.18
CA MET A 51 47.77 2.90 3.39
C MET A 51 48.78 3.59 4.33
N GLY A 52 49.65 4.44 3.78
CA GLY A 52 50.62 5.18 4.60
C GLY A 52 50.00 6.21 5.55
N ARG A 53 50.72 6.58 6.62
CA ARG A 53 50.26 7.51 7.68
C ARG A 53 49.61 8.83 7.20
N PRO A 54 50.09 9.51 6.13
CA PRO A 54 49.43 10.71 5.62
C PRO A 54 48.05 10.45 5.01
N ALA A 55 47.84 9.28 4.40
CA ALA A 55 46.55 8.86 3.87
C ALA A 55 45.59 8.48 5.00
N GLN A 56 46.07 7.75 6.02
CA GLN A 56 45.28 7.41 7.21
C GLN A 56 44.77 8.67 7.93
N ARG A 57 45.61 9.70 8.10
CA ARG A 57 45.19 10.98 8.71
C ARG A 57 44.06 11.65 7.93
N ARG A 58 44.15 11.71 6.61
CA ARG A 58 43.08 12.27 5.74
C ARG A 58 41.77 11.48 5.87
N LEU A 59 41.87 10.15 5.93
CA LEU A 59 40.72 9.28 6.13
C LEU A 59 40.08 9.50 7.51
N SER A 60 40.88 9.54 8.58
CA SER A 60 40.39 9.79 9.95
C SER A 60 39.73 11.16 10.10
N GLU A 61 40.28 12.21 9.48
CA GLU A 61 39.66 13.54 9.49
C GLU A 61 38.34 13.58 8.73
N ALA A 62 38.27 12.90 7.59
CA ALA A 62 37.05 12.80 6.80
C ALA A 62 35.96 12.01 7.54
N LEU A 63 36.33 10.92 8.21
CA LEU A 63 35.42 10.14 9.06
C LEU A 63 34.97 10.93 10.30
N LYS A 64 35.86 11.72 10.92
CA LYS A 64 35.48 12.66 11.98
C LYS A 64 34.46 13.68 11.49
N ARG A 65 34.63 14.25 10.29
CA ARG A 65 33.66 15.18 9.67
C ARG A 65 32.33 14.51 9.33
N LEU A 66 32.37 13.23 8.94
CA LEU A 66 31.18 12.43 8.68
C LEU A 66 30.39 12.16 9.97
N ARG A 67 31.09 11.84 11.07
CA ARG A 67 30.51 11.52 12.39
C ARG A 67 30.06 12.74 13.20
N SER A 68 30.76 13.86 13.05
CA SER A 68 30.42 15.10 13.78
C SER A 68 29.25 15.87 13.15
N GLY A 69 28.73 15.43 12.01
CA GLY A 69 27.55 15.97 11.34
C GLY A 69 27.73 17.42 10.86
N PRO A 70 27.55 17.73 9.57
CA PRO A 70 27.51 19.12 9.15
C PRO A 70 26.19 19.77 9.63
N LYS A 71 26.28 20.78 10.49
CA LYS A 71 25.31 21.88 10.50
C LYS A 71 25.40 22.59 9.15
N SER A 72 24.69 22.11 8.14
CA SER A 72 24.47 22.88 6.91
C SER A 72 23.32 22.31 6.10
N LYS A 73 22.36 23.18 5.81
CA LYS A 73 21.18 22.98 4.96
C LYS A 73 21.55 22.64 3.49
N ASN A 74 22.84 22.56 3.12
CA ASN A 74 23.32 22.59 1.73
C ASN A 74 23.33 21.25 0.96
N TRP A 75 23.23 20.09 1.62
CA TRP A 75 23.34 18.80 0.91
C TRP A 75 22.10 18.49 0.04
N VAL A 76 20.91 18.90 0.51
CA VAL A 76 19.64 18.73 -0.20
C VAL A 76 19.62 19.53 -1.51
N TYR A 77 20.17 20.75 -1.51
CA TYR A 77 20.29 21.59 -2.72
C TYR A 77 21.19 20.98 -3.78
N LYS A 78 22.27 20.27 -3.41
CA LYS A 78 23.19 19.63 -4.37
C LYS A 78 22.58 18.42 -5.10
N ILE A 79 21.54 17.81 -4.54
CA ILE A 79 20.82 16.68 -5.17
C ILE A 79 19.66 17.19 -6.03
N LEU A 80 19.05 18.31 -5.65
CA LEU A 80 17.87 18.90 -6.32
C LEU A 80 18.20 19.98 -7.37
N GLY A 81 19.43 20.50 -7.42
CA GLY A 81 19.87 21.55 -8.35
C GLY A 81 21.21 21.24 -9.01
N GLY A 82 21.20 20.37 -10.00
CA GLY A 82 22.38 19.97 -10.78
C GLY A 82 22.54 20.76 -12.09
N PHE A 83 22.81 22.07 -12.01
CA PHE A 83 23.52 22.83 -13.04
C PHE A 83 24.38 23.87 -12.29
N GLY A 84 25.71 23.70 -12.34
CA GLY A 84 26.63 24.60 -11.65
C GLY A 84 26.73 25.95 -12.35
N PRO A 85 27.07 27.04 -11.62
CA PRO A 85 27.30 28.34 -12.23
C PRO A 85 28.68 28.38 -12.88
N GLU A 86 28.75 28.77 -14.15
CA GLU A 86 29.98 29.25 -14.74
C GLU A 86 30.35 30.59 -14.09
N HIS A 87 31.57 30.65 -13.55
CA HIS A 87 32.19 31.89 -13.10
C HIS A 87 32.46 32.81 -14.30
N LYS A 88 31.97 34.04 -14.26
CA LYS A 88 32.66 35.21 -14.84
C LYS A 88 32.35 36.47 -14.02
N GLU A 89 33.44 37.15 -13.66
CA GLU A 89 33.55 38.36 -12.83
C GLU A 89 33.36 39.65 -13.69
N PRO A 90 33.42 40.88 -13.14
CA PRO A 90 32.35 41.88 -13.28
C PRO A 90 32.72 43.14 -14.09
N THR A 91 31.72 43.90 -14.56
CA THR A 91 31.84 45.36 -14.79
C THR A 91 30.45 46.05 -14.76
N LEU A 92 30.38 47.23 -14.10
CA LEU A 92 29.20 48.09 -13.85
C LEU A 92 28.84 49.00 -15.08
N PRO A 93 27.90 49.99 -14.98
CA PRO A 93 26.43 49.88 -14.87
C PRO A 93 25.69 50.75 -15.93
N SER A 94 24.42 50.48 -16.27
CA SER A 94 23.52 51.53 -16.80
C SER A 94 22.03 51.16 -16.73
N ASP A 95 21.24 52.23 -16.57
CA ASP A 95 19.86 52.41 -16.16
C ASP A 95 18.71 51.71 -16.93
N SER A 96 17.63 51.49 -16.15
CA SER A 96 16.20 51.60 -16.46
C SER A 96 15.35 50.35 -16.78
N PRO A 97 14.07 50.33 -16.34
CA PRO A 97 13.36 49.10 -15.97
C PRO A 97 12.22 48.72 -16.93
N ARG A 98 12.10 47.42 -17.25
CA ARG A 98 10.86 46.82 -17.74
C ARG A 98 10.71 45.41 -17.17
N HIS A 99 9.92 45.30 -16.10
CA HIS A 99 9.58 44.01 -15.47
C HIS A 99 8.45 43.34 -16.26
N LEU A 100 8.77 42.21 -16.90
CA LEU A 100 7.84 41.11 -17.18
C LEU A 100 8.43 39.89 -16.45
N PRO A 101 7.66 39.13 -15.65
CA PRO A 101 8.23 37.98 -14.96
C PRO A 101 8.35 36.80 -15.93
N GLU A 102 9.58 36.47 -16.30
CA GLU A 102 9.93 35.15 -16.84
C GLU A 102 9.77 34.07 -15.76
N PRO A 103 9.42 32.82 -16.11
CA PRO A 103 9.30 31.75 -15.14
C PRO A 103 10.70 31.23 -14.76
N GLU A 104 11.19 31.63 -13.59
CA GLU A 104 12.42 31.09 -13.00
C GLU A 104 12.32 29.57 -12.80
N GLY A 105 13.25 28.83 -13.42
CA GLY A 105 13.45 27.38 -13.24
C GLY A 105 14.09 27.00 -11.89
N GLY A 106 13.60 27.57 -10.79
CA GLY A 106 13.95 27.21 -9.41
C GLY A 106 12.92 26.26 -8.78
N LEU A 107 13.30 25.53 -7.72
CA LEU A 107 12.39 24.64 -6.98
C LEU A 107 11.11 25.39 -6.57
N LYS A 108 9.94 24.83 -6.92
CA LYS A 108 8.62 25.48 -6.78
C LYS A 108 8.19 25.86 -5.35
N CYS A 109 8.91 25.49 -4.27
CA CYS A 109 8.97 26.23 -2.99
C CYS A 109 9.72 25.42 -1.90
N LEU A 110 10.83 25.93 -1.37
CA LEU A 110 11.27 25.56 -0.03
C LEU A 110 10.51 26.41 0.98
N ILE A 111 9.82 25.75 1.90
CA ILE A 111 8.95 26.39 2.88
C ILE A 111 9.72 26.51 4.20
N PRO A 112 9.84 27.72 4.77
CA PRO A 112 10.44 27.90 6.09
C PRO A 112 9.69 27.09 7.15
N GLU A 113 10.40 26.45 8.08
CA GLU A 113 9.79 25.63 9.13
C GLU A 113 8.78 26.41 9.98
N GLY A 114 9.12 27.65 10.34
CA GLY A 114 8.21 28.55 11.08
C GLY A 114 7.00 29.03 10.27
N ALA A 115 6.94 28.80 8.96
CA ALA A 115 5.81 29.18 8.13
C ALA A 115 4.69 28.13 8.12
N VAL A 116 4.92 26.94 8.69
CA VAL A 116 3.94 25.85 8.71
C VAL A 116 3.62 25.46 10.15
N CYS A 117 2.37 25.65 10.54
CA CYS A 117 1.87 25.17 11.81
C CYS A 117 1.12 23.85 11.61
N ARG A 118 1.54 22.79 12.31
CA ARG A 118 0.84 21.50 12.31
C ARG A 118 -0.34 21.52 13.27
N GLY A 119 -1.46 20.99 12.81
CA GLY A 119 -2.68 20.76 13.58
C GLY A 119 -2.89 19.27 13.86
N GLU A 120 -4.16 18.86 13.78
CA GLU A 120 -4.61 17.51 14.08
C GLU A 120 -4.04 16.44 13.12
N LEU A 121 -3.96 15.21 13.63
CA LEU A 121 -3.59 14.04 12.84
C LEU A 121 -4.72 13.70 11.86
N LEU A 122 -4.40 13.62 10.57
CA LEU A 122 -5.33 13.20 9.52
C LEU A 122 -5.20 11.70 9.20
N GLY A 123 -3.99 11.17 9.29
CA GLY A 123 -3.73 9.76 9.01
C GLY A 123 -2.30 9.34 9.31
N SER A 124 -2.10 8.03 9.49
CA SER A 124 -0.78 7.44 9.67
C SER A 124 -0.70 6.13 8.91
N GLY A 125 0.42 5.85 8.24
CA GLY A 125 0.61 4.65 7.45
C GLY A 125 2.08 4.32 7.21
N CYS A 126 2.34 3.36 6.32
CA CYS A 126 3.70 2.92 5.97
C CYS A 126 4.59 4.05 5.46
N PHE A 127 4.00 5.08 4.82
CA PHE A 127 4.71 6.19 4.18
C PHE A 127 4.86 7.42 5.07
N GLY A 128 4.48 7.35 6.35
CA GLY A 128 4.66 8.45 7.30
C GLY A 128 3.42 8.80 8.10
N VAL A 129 3.41 10.03 8.61
CA VAL A 129 2.30 10.59 9.39
C VAL A 129 1.84 11.89 8.74
N VAL A 130 0.55 12.02 8.49
CA VAL A 130 -0.05 13.18 7.82
C VAL A 130 -0.88 13.98 8.81
N HIS A 131 -0.56 15.25 8.96
CA HIS A 131 -1.31 16.19 9.80
C HIS A 131 -2.02 17.21 8.91
N ARG A 132 -3.11 17.78 9.41
CA ARG A 132 -3.59 19.05 8.89
C ARG A 132 -2.58 20.12 9.29
N GLY A 133 -2.49 21.18 8.51
CA GLY A 133 -1.67 22.33 8.86
C GLY A 133 -2.21 23.63 8.29
N LEU A 134 -1.59 24.71 8.72
CA LEU A 134 -1.75 26.05 8.17
C LEU A 134 -0.38 26.50 7.67
N TRP A 135 -0.31 26.85 6.39
CA TRP A 135 0.87 27.44 5.78
C TRP A 135 0.66 28.95 5.62
N THR A 136 1.50 29.73 6.28
CA THR A 136 1.56 31.20 6.14
C THR A 136 2.39 31.54 4.90
N LEU A 137 1.73 32.05 3.87
CA LEU A 137 2.37 32.54 2.66
C LEU A 137 3.23 33.78 2.97
N PRO A 138 4.23 34.11 2.12
CA PRO A 138 5.00 35.36 2.25
C PRO A 138 4.12 36.62 2.26
N SER A 139 2.92 36.56 1.66
CA SER A 139 1.94 37.63 1.70
C SER A 139 1.23 37.80 3.06
N GLY A 140 1.56 36.98 4.06
CA GLY A 140 0.89 36.92 5.36
C GLY A 140 -0.44 36.16 5.38
N LYS A 141 -0.91 35.64 4.24
CA LYS A 141 -2.15 34.86 4.16
C LYS A 141 -1.92 33.42 4.59
N SER A 142 -2.78 32.90 5.46
CA SER A 142 -2.76 31.49 5.86
C SER A 142 -3.60 30.61 4.92
N VAL A 143 -3.04 29.48 4.52
CA VAL A 143 -3.68 28.49 3.63
C VAL A 143 -3.73 27.13 4.34
N PRO A 144 -4.88 26.44 4.36
CA PRO A 144 -4.95 25.08 4.90
C PRO A 144 -4.19 24.10 4.01
N VAL A 145 -3.36 23.26 4.63
CA VAL A 145 -2.48 22.30 3.96
C VAL A 145 -2.50 20.93 4.63
N ALA A 146 -2.05 19.90 3.93
CA ALA A 146 -1.71 18.61 4.51
C ALA A 146 -0.18 18.48 4.63
N VAL A 147 0.30 18.08 5.80
CA VAL A 147 1.73 17.99 6.13
C VAL A 147 2.10 16.54 6.37
N LYS A 148 2.76 15.91 5.39
CA LYS A 148 3.28 14.54 5.50
C LYS A 148 4.70 14.60 6.03
N SER A 149 4.91 14.12 7.26
CA SER A 149 6.22 14.02 7.88
C SER A 149 6.82 12.63 7.61
N LEU A 150 8.08 12.59 7.17
CA LEU A 150 8.83 11.35 7.08
C LEU A 150 9.02 10.80 8.49
N ARG A 151 8.74 9.50 8.71
CA ARG A 151 9.08 8.85 9.97
C ARG A 151 10.60 8.80 10.06
N VAL A 152 11.12 9.30 11.17
CA VAL A 152 12.54 9.31 11.46
C VAL A 152 12.70 8.53 12.76
N GLY A 153 13.44 7.42 12.72
CA GLY A 153 13.86 6.74 13.94
C GLY A 153 14.80 7.63 14.77
N PRO A 154 15.17 7.24 16.01
CA PRO A 154 16.06 8.02 16.87
C PRO A 154 17.38 8.44 16.21
N GLU A 155 17.81 7.71 15.17
CA GLU A 155 19.09 7.90 14.46
C GLU A 155 18.99 8.72 13.17
N GLY A 156 17.82 9.29 12.82
CA GLY A 156 17.65 10.01 11.55
C GLY A 156 17.05 9.13 10.43
N PRO A 157 16.69 9.71 9.28
CA PRO A 157 16.23 8.94 8.13
C PRO A 157 17.39 8.14 7.51
N MET A 158 17.36 6.81 7.66
CA MET A 158 18.38 5.89 7.13
C MET A 158 18.14 5.58 5.64
N GLY A 159 19.13 5.86 4.79
CA GLY A 159 19.28 5.31 3.43
C GLY A 159 18.05 5.35 2.50
N THR A 160 17.38 4.21 2.37
CA THR A 160 16.33 3.94 1.36
C THR A 160 15.06 4.76 1.56
N GLU A 161 14.67 5.07 2.80
CA GLU A 161 13.46 5.84 3.11
C GLU A 161 13.59 7.30 2.66
N LEU A 162 14.77 7.90 2.87
CA LEU A 162 15.11 9.23 2.39
C LEU A 162 15.17 9.27 0.86
N GLY A 163 15.74 8.23 0.24
CA GLY A 163 15.78 8.09 -1.21
C GLY A 163 14.39 7.94 -1.84
N ASP A 164 13.49 7.20 -1.20
CA ASP A 164 12.11 7.04 -1.65
C ASP A 164 11.29 8.34 -1.42
N PHE A 165 11.51 9.05 -0.31
CA PHE A 165 10.94 10.37 -0.06
C PHE A 165 11.37 11.38 -1.13
N LEU A 166 12.67 11.56 -1.35
CA LEU A 166 13.20 12.52 -2.34
C LEU A 166 12.72 12.18 -3.76
N ARG A 167 12.56 10.90 -4.08
CA ARG A 167 11.99 10.45 -5.35
C ARG A 167 10.51 10.83 -5.47
N GLU A 168 9.71 10.58 -4.43
CA GLU A 168 8.29 10.97 -4.38
C GLU A 168 8.15 12.49 -4.60
N VAL A 169 8.97 13.29 -3.93
CA VAL A 169 9.05 14.74 -4.14
C VAL A 169 9.39 15.07 -5.60
N SER A 170 10.46 14.49 -6.13
CA SER A 170 10.93 14.77 -7.49
C SER A 170 9.86 14.48 -8.54
N VAL A 171 9.08 13.42 -8.34
CA VAL A 171 7.92 13.10 -9.19
C VAL A 171 6.84 14.17 -9.04
N MET A 172 6.42 14.47 -7.80
CA MET A 172 5.28 15.34 -7.52
C MET A 172 5.53 16.82 -7.84
N MET A 173 6.77 17.31 -7.75
CA MET A 173 7.11 18.72 -8.00
C MET A 173 6.68 19.24 -9.38
N ASN A 174 6.65 18.34 -10.37
CA ASN A 174 6.32 18.67 -11.75
C ASN A 174 4.91 18.23 -12.16
N LEU A 175 4.06 17.82 -11.21
CA LEU A 175 2.69 17.42 -11.48
C LEU A 175 1.73 18.58 -11.26
N GLU A 176 0.94 18.89 -12.29
CA GLU A 176 -0.07 19.93 -12.28
C GLU A 176 -1.28 19.46 -13.08
N HIS A 177 -2.30 18.97 -12.38
CA HIS A 177 -3.55 18.50 -12.95
C HIS A 177 -4.68 18.64 -11.92
N PRO A 178 -5.92 19.03 -12.30
CA PRO A 178 -7.01 19.30 -11.35
C PRO A 178 -7.34 18.12 -10.43
N HIS A 179 -7.17 16.89 -10.92
CA HIS A 179 -7.47 15.65 -10.20
C HIS A 179 -6.23 14.90 -9.70
N VAL A 180 -5.09 15.58 -9.61
CA VAL A 180 -3.84 15.05 -9.01
C VAL A 180 -3.52 15.90 -7.79
N LEU A 181 -3.14 15.27 -6.67
CA LEU A 181 -2.82 15.99 -5.45
C LEU A 181 -1.57 16.85 -5.65
N ARG A 182 -1.69 18.15 -5.39
CA ARG A 182 -0.60 19.11 -5.59
C ARG A 182 0.37 19.09 -4.41
N LEU A 183 1.66 19.06 -4.72
CA LEU A 183 2.73 19.40 -3.78
C LEU A 183 2.94 20.93 -3.81
N HIS A 184 2.83 21.59 -2.66
CA HIS A 184 3.15 23.01 -2.53
C HIS A 184 4.64 23.24 -2.33
N GLY A 185 5.29 22.40 -1.52
CA GLY A 185 6.71 22.56 -1.24
C GLY A 185 7.21 21.62 -0.14
N LEU A 186 8.47 21.82 0.26
CA LEU A 186 9.12 21.04 1.30
C LEU A 186 9.57 21.89 2.48
N VAL A 187 9.45 21.33 3.69
CA VAL A 187 10.13 21.83 4.88
C VAL A 187 11.32 20.91 5.16
N LEU A 188 12.53 21.48 5.10
CA LEU A 188 13.79 20.74 5.30
C LEU A 188 14.22 20.62 6.78
N GLY A 189 13.27 20.80 7.70
CA GLY A 189 13.47 20.59 9.14
C GLY A 189 13.63 19.12 9.51
N GLN A 190 13.76 18.83 10.80
CA GLN A 190 13.75 17.47 11.36
C GLN A 190 12.48 17.28 12.18
N PRO A 191 11.51 16.44 11.75
CA PRO A 191 11.56 15.58 10.56
C PRO A 191 11.32 16.35 9.24
N LEU A 192 11.78 15.78 8.12
CA LEU A 192 11.48 16.29 6.77
C LEU A 192 9.97 16.23 6.51
N GLN A 193 9.43 17.26 5.83
CA GLN A 193 7.99 17.36 5.59
C GLN A 193 7.66 17.74 4.15
N MET A 194 6.62 17.09 3.60
CA MET A 194 5.95 17.52 2.38
C MET A 194 4.71 18.33 2.74
N VAL A 195 4.60 19.53 2.18
CA VAL A 195 3.42 20.39 2.30
C VAL A 195 2.60 20.24 1.03
N MET A 196 1.42 19.64 1.16
CA MET A 196 0.52 19.32 0.05
C MET A 196 -0.79 20.07 0.19
N GLU A 197 -1.55 20.12 -0.90
CA GLU A 197 -2.94 20.54 -0.87
C GLU A 197 -3.75 19.71 0.16
N LEU A 198 -4.64 20.37 0.90
CA LEU A 198 -5.58 19.70 1.79
C LEU A 198 -6.87 19.31 1.03
N ALA A 199 -7.21 18.02 1.06
CA ALA A 199 -8.53 17.53 0.67
C ALA A 199 -9.43 17.40 1.92
N PRO A 200 -10.36 18.34 2.16
CA PRO A 200 -11.03 18.48 3.45
C PRO A 200 -12.02 17.35 3.76
N LEU A 201 -12.47 16.61 2.76
CA LEU A 201 -13.47 15.54 2.92
C LEU A 201 -12.84 14.14 3.08
N GLY A 202 -11.52 14.06 3.22
CA GLY A 202 -10.80 12.80 3.44
C GLY A 202 -10.76 11.90 2.20
N SER A 203 -10.56 10.59 2.41
CA SER A 203 -10.50 9.62 1.32
C SER A 203 -11.89 9.18 0.86
N LEU A 204 -12.02 8.83 -0.42
CA LEU A 204 -13.23 8.26 -0.98
C LEU A 204 -13.58 6.94 -0.29
N HIS A 205 -12.59 6.13 0.07
CA HIS A 205 -12.81 4.90 0.84
C HIS A 205 -13.54 5.19 2.16
N ALA A 206 -13.06 6.15 2.95
CA ALA A 206 -13.72 6.53 4.20
C ALA A 206 -15.14 7.06 3.98
N ARG A 207 -15.40 7.74 2.85
CA ARG A 207 -16.74 8.21 2.49
C ARG A 207 -17.69 7.07 2.09
N LEU A 208 -17.18 6.04 1.43
CA LEU A 208 -17.93 4.86 1.01
C LEU A 208 -18.31 3.98 2.20
N THR A 209 -17.38 3.79 3.15
CA THR A 209 -17.55 2.92 4.32
C THR A 209 -18.07 3.65 5.56
N ALA A 210 -18.40 4.94 5.44
CA ALA A 210 -18.92 5.74 6.53
C ALA A 210 -20.22 5.13 7.10
N PRO A 211 -20.34 4.95 8.42
CA PRO A 211 -21.53 4.37 9.02
C PRO A 211 -22.74 5.31 8.89
N ALA A 212 -23.93 4.74 9.09
CA ALA A 212 -25.16 5.50 9.23
C ALA A 212 -25.02 6.59 10.32
N PRO A 213 -25.64 7.78 10.17
CA PRO A 213 -26.64 8.14 9.16
C PRO A 213 -26.08 8.70 7.85
N THR A 214 -24.79 8.48 7.54
CA THR A 214 -24.19 8.99 6.29
C THR A 214 -24.89 8.39 5.07
N PRO A 215 -25.48 9.19 4.15
CA PRO A 215 -26.16 8.65 2.98
C PRO A 215 -25.15 8.01 2.02
N PRO A 216 -25.54 6.97 1.26
CA PRO A 216 -24.65 6.39 0.25
C PRO A 216 -24.41 7.39 -0.89
N LEU A 217 -23.31 7.19 -1.62
CA LEU A 217 -23.01 8.03 -2.79
C LEU A 217 -23.92 7.69 -3.97
N LEU A 218 -24.19 8.70 -4.80
CA LEU A 218 -24.97 8.52 -6.02
C LEU A 218 -24.15 7.80 -7.09
N VAL A 219 -24.77 6.89 -7.83
CA VAL A 219 -24.13 6.14 -8.94
C VAL A 219 -23.57 7.09 -9.99
N ALA A 220 -24.29 8.16 -10.34
CA ALA A 220 -23.81 9.19 -11.26
C ALA A 220 -22.55 9.89 -10.74
N LEU A 221 -22.46 10.12 -9.43
CA LEU A 221 -21.28 10.72 -8.80
C LEU A 221 -20.07 9.78 -8.81
N LEU A 222 -20.28 8.47 -8.60
CA LEU A 222 -19.21 7.47 -8.75
C LEU A 222 -18.67 7.43 -10.19
N CYS A 223 -19.55 7.52 -11.19
CA CYS A 223 -19.15 7.59 -12.60
C CYS A 223 -18.35 8.86 -12.92
N LEU A 224 -18.73 10.00 -12.31
CA LEU A 224 -17.95 11.23 -12.41
C LEU A 224 -16.54 11.04 -11.83
N PHE A 225 -16.42 10.43 -10.65
CA PHE A 225 -15.10 10.16 -10.05
C PHE A 225 -14.23 9.22 -10.90
N LEU A 226 -14.82 8.20 -11.53
CA LEU A 226 -14.09 7.33 -12.46
C LEU A 226 -13.52 8.10 -13.65
N ARG A 227 -14.28 9.04 -14.21
CA ARG A 227 -13.81 9.89 -15.32
C ARG A 227 -12.68 10.81 -14.89
N GLN A 228 -12.80 11.44 -13.72
CA GLN A 228 -11.75 12.28 -13.15
C GLN A 228 -10.46 11.48 -12.91
N LEU A 229 -10.61 10.24 -12.42
CA LEU A 229 -9.50 9.32 -12.22
C LEU A 229 -8.86 8.91 -13.55
N ALA A 230 -9.67 8.55 -14.55
CA ALA A 230 -9.16 8.17 -15.88
C ALA A 230 -8.31 9.31 -16.48
N GLY A 231 -8.78 10.56 -16.41
CA GLY A 231 -8.01 11.71 -16.89
C GLY A 231 -6.74 12.01 -16.09
N ALA A 232 -6.79 11.87 -14.76
CA ALA A 232 -5.59 11.96 -13.94
C ALA A 232 -4.53 10.90 -14.32
N MET A 233 -4.97 9.67 -14.56
CA MET A 233 -4.08 8.57 -14.93
C MET A 233 -3.58 8.67 -16.38
N ALA A 234 -4.38 9.22 -17.30
CA ALA A 234 -3.92 9.58 -18.64
C ALA A 234 -2.81 10.63 -18.58
N TYR A 235 -2.98 11.67 -17.74
CA TYR A 235 -1.99 12.71 -17.50
C TYR A 235 -0.66 12.14 -16.94
N LEU A 236 -0.72 11.20 -16.00
CA LEU A 236 0.47 10.52 -15.45
C LEU A 236 1.13 9.61 -16.49
N GLY A 237 0.33 8.82 -17.21
CA GLY A 237 0.83 7.92 -18.26
C GLY A 237 1.55 8.66 -19.39
N ALA A 238 1.03 9.81 -19.82
CA ALA A 238 1.68 10.67 -20.82
C ALA A 238 3.05 11.21 -20.37
N ARG A 239 3.32 11.24 -19.06
CA ARG A 239 4.62 11.61 -18.46
C ARG A 239 5.50 10.40 -18.17
N GLY A 240 5.12 9.21 -18.64
CA GLY A 240 5.86 7.97 -18.40
C GLY A 240 5.85 7.55 -16.93
N LEU A 241 4.82 7.90 -16.16
CA LEU A 241 4.69 7.54 -14.75
C LEU A 241 3.68 6.40 -14.57
N VAL A 242 4.02 5.45 -13.69
CA VAL A 242 3.11 4.37 -13.24
C VAL A 242 2.87 4.54 -11.74
N HIS A 243 1.61 4.53 -11.31
CA HIS A 243 1.19 4.78 -9.94
C HIS A 243 1.42 3.59 -9.01
N ARG A 244 1.07 2.38 -9.44
CA ARG A 244 1.30 1.11 -8.72
C ARG A 244 0.52 0.91 -7.41
N ASP A 245 -0.34 1.85 -7.03
CA ASP A 245 -1.17 1.76 -5.82
C ASP A 245 -2.51 2.47 -6.00
N LEU A 246 -3.14 2.24 -7.15
CA LEU A 246 -4.45 2.84 -7.42
C LEU A 246 -5.54 2.07 -6.68
N ALA A 247 -6.22 2.75 -5.75
CA ALA A 247 -7.29 2.23 -4.91
C ALA A 247 -8.14 3.36 -4.33
N THR A 248 -9.36 3.08 -3.85
CA THR A 248 -10.25 4.12 -3.28
C THR A 248 -9.66 4.85 -2.06
N ARG A 249 -8.75 4.22 -1.31
CA ARG A 249 -8.03 4.83 -0.18
C ARG A 249 -7.09 5.97 -0.61
N ASN A 250 -6.62 5.94 -1.85
CA ASN A 250 -5.69 6.90 -2.44
C ASN A 250 -6.39 7.95 -3.33
N LEU A 251 -7.73 7.99 -3.29
CA LEU A 251 -8.54 9.04 -3.92
C LEU A 251 -9.06 9.96 -2.82
N LEU A 252 -8.62 11.21 -2.80
CA LEU A 252 -9.02 12.20 -1.80
C LEU A 252 -10.11 13.11 -2.33
N LEU A 253 -11.09 13.45 -1.51
CA LEU A 253 -12.21 14.32 -1.86
C LEU A 253 -11.86 15.78 -1.55
N ALA A 254 -11.50 16.54 -2.60
CA ALA A 254 -11.24 17.97 -2.51
C ALA A 254 -12.54 18.79 -2.39
N SER A 255 -13.61 18.30 -3.02
CA SER A 255 -14.97 18.84 -2.91
C SER A 255 -15.99 17.70 -3.05
N PRO A 256 -17.29 17.92 -2.81
CA PRO A 256 -18.32 16.87 -2.97
C PRO A 256 -18.35 16.24 -4.37
N ARG A 257 -17.82 16.92 -5.40
CA ARG A 257 -17.78 16.45 -6.79
C ARG A 257 -16.38 16.38 -7.39
N THR A 258 -15.32 16.51 -6.60
CA THR A 258 -13.94 16.54 -7.10
C THR A 258 -13.03 15.62 -6.29
N ILE A 259 -12.43 14.64 -6.97
CA ILE A 259 -11.37 13.79 -6.40
C ILE A 259 -9.98 14.29 -6.76
N LYS A 260 -8.99 13.87 -5.97
CA LYS A 260 -7.56 13.99 -6.25
C LYS A 260 -6.86 12.67 -6.00
N VAL A 261 -6.16 12.19 -7.01
CA VAL A 261 -5.27 11.03 -6.89
C VAL A 261 -4.07 11.42 -6.03
N ALA A 262 -3.84 10.63 -4.98
CA ALA A 262 -2.82 10.86 -3.96
C ALA A 262 -1.93 9.62 -3.77
N ASP A 263 -0.95 9.74 -2.87
CA ASP A 263 0.02 8.71 -2.49
C ASP A 263 0.96 8.25 -3.62
N PHE A 264 1.97 9.09 -3.89
CA PHE A 264 2.96 8.85 -4.94
C PHE A 264 4.19 8.07 -4.47
N GLY A 265 4.19 7.53 -3.23
CA GLY A 265 5.33 6.84 -2.64
C GLY A 265 5.79 5.60 -3.44
N LEU A 266 4.85 4.97 -4.16
CA LEU A 266 5.14 3.83 -5.04
C LEU A 266 5.28 4.20 -6.52
N VAL A 267 5.08 5.47 -6.91
CA VAL A 267 5.16 5.88 -8.32
C VAL A 267 6.58 5.72 -8.86
N ARG A 268 6.70 5.20 -10.08
CA ARG A 268 7.99 5.00 -10.74
C ARG A 268 7.96 5.50 -12.18
N PRO A 269 9.04 6.14 -12.66
CA PRO A 269 9.22 6.41 -14.07
C PRO A 269 9.37 5.07 -14.82
N LEU A 270 8.80 5.00 -16.00
CA LEU A 270 9.01 3.90 -16.93
C LEU A 270 10.42 4.00 -17.52
N GLY A 271 11.19 2.93 -17.41
CA GLY A 271 12.55 2.85 -17.96
C GLY A 271 12.61 2.17 -19.33
N GLY A 272 13.39 2.75 -20.25
CA GLY A 272 13.86 2.11 -21.48
C GLY A 272 12.79 1.85 -22.57
N ALA A 273 13.24 1.28 -23.70
CA ALA A 273 12.47 1.06 -24.95
C ALA A 273 11.21 0.16 -24.83
N ARG A 274 10.92 -0.40 -23.64
CA ARG A 274 9.80 -1.35 -23.42
C ARG A 274 8.67 -0.81 -22.53
N GLY A 275 8.73 0.44 -22.07
CA GLY A 275 7.62 1.08 -21.36
C GLY A 275 7.15 0.35 -20.09
N ARG A 276 8.07 -0.33 -19.38
CA ARG A 276 7.74 -1.17 -18.21
C ARG A 276 8.77 -0.99 -17.09
N TYR A 277 8.30 -0.98 -15.85
CA TYR A 277 9.12 -1.03 -14.63
C TYR A 277 9.12 -2.46 -14.07
N VAL A 278 10.28 -2.96 -13.63
CA VAL A 278 10.40 -4.25 -12.94
C VAL A 278 10.94 -3.99 -11.54
N MET A 279 10.26 -4.49 -10.53
CA MET A 279 10.66 -4.29 -9.14
C MET A 279 11.91 -5.14 -8.79
N GLY A 280 12.91 -4.50 -8.19
CA GLY A 280 14.04 -5.20 -7.56
C GLY A 280 13.76 -5.47 -6.08
N GLY A 281 13.78 -6.74 -5.68
CA GLY A 281 13.61 -7.19 -4.30
C GLY A 281 12.16 -7.16 -3.77
N PRO A 282 11.89 -7.77 -2.60
CA PRO A 282 10.56 -7.77 -1.99
C PRO A 282 10.23 -6.39 -1.43
N ARG A 283 9.18 -5.75 -1.97
CA ARG A 283 8.51 -4.59 -1.35
C ARG A 283 7.04 -4.92 -1.12
N PRO A 284 6.39 -4.36 -0.08
CA PRO A 284 4.96 -4.48 0.09
C PRO A 284 4.23 -3.95 -1.14
N ILE A 285 3.32 -4.76 -1.69
CA ILE A 285 2.44 -4.38 -2.80
C ILE A 285 0.98 -4.69 -2.42
N PRO A 286 0.01 -3.94 -2.97
CA PRO A 286 -1.41 -4.20 -2.72
C PRO A 286 -1.88 -5.42 -3.53
N TYR A 287 -1.61 -6.62 -3.03
CA TYR A 287 -1.84 -7.89 -3.75
C TYR A 287 -3.23 -7.99 -4.42
N ALA A 288 -4.30 -7.63 -3.70
CA ALA A 288 -5.67 -7.72 -4.20
C ALA A 288 -6.00 -6.75 -5.36
N TRP A 289 -5.18 -5.72 -5.57
CA TRP A 289 -5.28 -4.76 -6.67
C TRP A 289 -4.34 -5.08 -7.82
N CYS A 290 -3.32 -5.93 -7.60
CA CYS A 290 -2.25 -6.13 -8.57
C CYS A 290 -2.71 -6.95 -9.79
N ALA A 291 -2.19 -6.57 -10.95
CA ALA A 291 -2.33 -7.34 -12.18
C ALA A 291 -1.54 -8.67 -12.10
N PRO A 292 -1.95 -9.72 -12.85
CA PRO A 292 -1.25 -11.02 -12.82
C PRO A 292 0.24 -10.92 -13.15
N GLU A 293 0.62 -10.07 -14.10
CA GLU A 293 2.02 -9.85 -14.47
C GLU A 293 2.82 -9.13 -13.37
N SER A 294 2.16 -8.29 -12.58
CA SER A 294 2.76 -7.61 -11.42
C SER A 294 2.98 -8.58 -10.27
N LEU A 295 2.02 -9.48 -10.02
CA LEU A 295 2.15 -10.55 -9.02
C LEU A 295 3.22 -11.57 -9.40
N ARG A 296 3.26 -11.99 -10.67
CA ARG A 296 4.17 -13.06 -11.12
C ARG A 296 5.62 -12.60 -11.28
N HIS A 297 5.83 -11.39 -11.80
CA HIS A 297 7.17 -10.94 -12.21
C HIS A 297 7.58 -9.59 -11.60
N GLY A 298 6.77 -9.01 -10.71
CA GLY A 298 7.02 -7.66 -10.21
C GLY A 298 6.98 -6.59 -11.31
N ALA A 299 6.29 -6.85 -12.42
CA ALA A 299 6.27 -6.00 -13.60
C ALA A 299 5.09 -5.01 -13.56
N PHE A 300 5.39 -3.71 -13.71
CA PHE A 300 4.42 -2.62 -13.64
C PHE A 300 4.49 -1.76 -14.92
N SER A 301 3.34 -1.34 -15.41
CA SER A 301 3.17 -0.53 -16.62
C SER A 301 1.87 0.28 -16.54
N SER A 302 1.61 1.17 -17.50
CA SER A 302 0.30 1.84 -17.58
C SER A 302 -0.86 0.81 -17.65
N ALA A 303 -0.66 -0.32 -18.33
CA ALA A 303 -1.66 -1.39 -18.41
C ALA A 303 -1.89 -2.12 -17.07
N SER A 304 -0.90 -2.20 -16.17
CA SER A 304 -1.13 -2.73 -14.82
C SER A 304 -1.90 -1.73 -13.95
N ASP A 305 -1.70 -0.43 -14.15
CA ASP A 305 -2.54 0.59 -13.50
C ASP A 305 -3.99 0.56 -14.03
N VAL A 306 -4.21 0.22 -15.30
CA VAL A 306 -5.57 -0.01 -15.85
C VAL A 306 -6.25 -1.18 -15.15
N TRP A 307 -5.52 -2.25 -14.84
CA TRP A 307 -6.06 -3.34 -14.02
C TRP A 307 -6.49 -2.84 -12.64
N MET A 308 -5.63 -2.08 -11.96
CA MET A 308 -5.92 -1.46 -10.66
C MET A 308 -7.12 -0.49 -10.73
N PHE A 309 -7.27 0.24 -11.84
CA PHE A 309 -8.44 1.07 -12.12
C PHE A 309 -9.73 0.22 -12.15
N GLY A 310 -9.70 -0.96 -12.79
CA GLY A 310 -10.84 -1.89 -12.76
C GLY A 310 -11.19 -2.36 -11.35
N VAL A 311 -10.19 -2.64 -10.50
CA VAL A 311 -10.41 -2.97 -9.08
C VAL A 311 -10.97 -1.77 -8.30
N THR A 312 -10.47 -0.56 -8.57
CA THR A 312 -10.96 0.67 -7.94
C THR A 312 -12.41 0.98 -8.36
N LEU A 313 -12.77 0.74 -9.61
CA LEU A 313 -14.16 0.77 -10.07
C LEU A 313 -15.00 -0.22 -9.28
N TRP A 314 -14.53 -1.45 -9.12
CA TRP A 314 -15.26 -2.44 -8.32
C TRP A 314 -15.48 -1.97 -6.88
N GLU A 315 -14.45 -1.46 -6.19
CA GLU A 315 -14.55 -0.91 -4.83
C GLU A 315 -15.60 0.20 -4.74
N MET A 316 -15.62 1.14 -5.69
CA MET A 316 -16.58 2.24 -5.69
C MET A 316 -18.03 1.75 -5.69
N PHE A 317 -18.32 0.73 -6.50
CA PHE A 317 -19.69 0.24 -6.71
C PHE A 317 -20.09 -0.88 -5.76
N SER A 318 -19.15 -1.49 -5.03
CA SER A 318 -19.43 -2.38 -3.90
C SER A 318 -19.67 -1.62 -2.60
N GLY A 319 -19.46 -0.30 -2.57
CA GLY A 319 -19.57 0.49 -1.34
C GLY A 319 -18.31 0.40 -0.47
N GLY A 320 -17.16 0.15 -1.07
CA GLY A 320 -15.87 0.06 -0.37
C GLY A 320 -15.58 -1.31 0.23
N GLU A 321 -16.20 -2.38 -0.28
CA GLU A 321 -15.84 -3.75 0.13
C GLU A 321 -14.38 -4.06 -0.20
N GLU A 322 -13.79 -4.99 0.56
CA GLU A 322 -12.43 -5.46 0.32
C GLU A 322 -12.37 -6.37 -0.92
N PRO A 323 -11.56 -6.06 -1.94
CA PRO A 323 -11.39 -6.94 -3.09
C PRO A 323 -10.81 -8.28 -2.66
N TRP A 324 -11.39 -9.38 -3.15
CA TRP A 324 -10.99 -10.75 -2.80
C TRP A 324 -11.12 -11.05 -1.30
N ALA A 325 -12.07 -10.42 -0.60
CA ALA A 325 -12.37 -10.70 0.81
C ALA A 325 -12.40 -12.20 1.12
N GLY A 326 -11.66 -12.60 2.17
CA GLY A 326 -11.53 -13.99 2.60
C GLY A 326 -10.59 -14.86 1.75
N VAL A 327 -9.99 -14.33 0.67
CA VAL A 327 -8.96 -15.03 -0.11
C VAL A 327 -7.57 -14.58 0.36
N PRO A 328 -6.73 -15.51 0.87
CA PRO A 328 -5.35 -15.20 1.22
C PRO A 328 -4.57 -14.60 0.04
N PRO A 329 -3.72 -13.56 0.25
CA PRO A 329 -3.00 -12.87 -0.83
C PRO A 329 -2.24 -13.79 -1.80
N TYR A 330 -1.63 -14.86 -1.28
CA TYR A 330 -0.86 -15.81 -2.08
C TYR A 330 -1.73 -16.67 -3.02
N LEU A 331 -3.03 -16.81 -2.76
CA LEU A 331 -3.97 -17.55 -3.63
C LEU A 331 -4.58 -16.68 -4.73
N ILE A 332 -4.46 -15.35 -4.64
CA ILE A 332 -5.10 -14.43 -5.59
C ILE A 332 -4.58 -14.68 -7.02
N LEU A 333 -3.26 -14.86 -7.19
CA LEU A 333 -2.69 -15.16 -8.52
C LEU A 333 -3.28 -16.45 -9.11
N GLN A 334 -3.39 -17.52 -8.31
CA GLN A 334 -3.99 -18.78 -8.75
C GLN A 334 -5.44 -18.58 -9.21
N ARG A 335 -6.25 -17.86 -8.42
CA ARG A 335 -7.66 -17.56 -8.81
C ARG A 335 -7.74 -16.78 -10.12
N LEU A 336 -6.84 -15.82 -10.32
CA LEU A 336 -6.79 -15.04 -11.55
C LEU A 336 -6.40 -15.88 -12.78
N GLU A 337 -5.50 -16.85 -12.60
CA GLU A 337 -5.08 -17.82 -13.62
C GLU A 337 -6.21 -18.80 -13.98
N GLU A 338 -7.01 -19.20 -13.00
CA GLU A 338 -8.28 -19.94 -13.16
C GLU A 338 -9.40 -19.10 -13.78
N ARG A 339 -9.09 -17.91 -14.30
CA ARG A 339 -10.02 -16.93 -14.91
C ARG A 339 -11.06 -16.36 -13.95
N ALA A 340 -10.92 -16.54 -12.63
CA ALA A 340 -11.80 -15.89 -11.68
C ALA A 340 -11.65 -14.36 -11.77
N ARG A 341 -12.76 -13.65 -11.53
CA ARG A 341 -12.84 -12.19 -11.46
C ARG A 341 -13.72 -11.80 -10.28
N LEU A 342 -13.57 -10.56 -9.81
CA LEU A 342 -14.45 -10.01 -8.78
C LEU A 342 -15.90 -9.99 -9.31
N PRO A 343 -16.90 -10.38 -8.50
CA PRO A 343 -18.30 -10.44 -8.94
C PRO A 343 -18.87 -9.05 -9.20
N ARG A 344 -19.87 -8.91 -10.07
CA ARG A 344 -20.48 -7.60 -10.35
C ARG A 344 -21.18 -7.03 -9.11
N PRO A 345 -20.82 -5.82 -8.65
CA PRO A 345 -21.50 -5.18 -7.54
C PRO A 345 -22.97 -4.83 -7.84
N PRO A 346 -23.87 -4.78 -6.84
CA PRO A 346 -25.30 -4.51 -7.06
C PRO A 346 -25.63 -3.15 -7.68
N LEU A 347 -24.79 -2.14 -7.45
CA LEU A 347 -24.93 -0.77 -7.99
C LEU A 347 -24.27 -0.61 -9.37
N CYS A 348 -23.48 -1.59 -9.80
CA CYS A 348 -22.72 -1.52 -11.04
C CYS A 348 -23.60 -2.01 -12.20
N SER A 349 -23.84 -1.15 -13.19
CA SER A 349 -24.55 -1.53 -14.41
C SER A 349 -23.78 -2.61 -15.16
N ARG A 350 -24.47 -3.41 -15.97
CA ARG A 350 -23.82 -4.38 -16.88
C ARG A 350 -22.76 -3.71 -17.77
N ALA A 351 -23.04 -2.52 -18.30
CA ALA A 351 -22.11 -1.78 -19.15
C ALA A 351 -20.81 -1.40 -18.41
N LEU A 352 -20.91 -0.86 -17.19
CA LEU A 352 -19.74 -0.52 -16.36
C LEU A 352 -18.97 -1.77 -15.93
N TYR A 353 -19.66 -2.87 -15.64
CA TYR A 353 -18.99 -4.13 -15.31
C TYR A 353 -18.28 -4.74 -16.51
N SER A 354 -18.86 -4.66 -17.71
CA SER A 354 -18.17 -5.03 -18.95
C SER A 354 -16.91 -4.21 -19.16
N LEU A 355 -16.91 -2.92 -18.81
CA LEU A 355 -15.71 -2.10 -18.81
C LEU A 355 -14.66 -2.58 -17.79
N ALA A 356 -15.07 -2.92 -16.56
CA ALA A 356 -14.17 -3.51 -15.56
C ALA A 356 -13.53 -4.82 -16.05
N LEU A 357 -14.30 -5.70 -16.72
CA LEU A 357 -13.79 -6.92 -17.33
C LEU A 357 -12.77 -6.65 -18.43
N ARG A 358 -12.95 -5.59 -19.25
CA ARG A 358 -11.95 -5.14 -20.24
C ARG A 358 -10.66 -4.65 -19.57
N CYS A 359 -10.77 -3.93 -18.46
CA CYS A 359 -9.61 -3.56 -17.64
C CYS A 359 -8.87 -4.78 -17.08
N TRP A 360 -9.60 -5.88 -16.81
CA TRP A 360 -9.05 -7.15 -16.34
C TRP A 360 -8.75 -8.16 -17.46
N ALA A 361 -8.50 -7.67 -18.67
CA ALA A 361 -8.03 -8.51 -19.76
C ALA A 361 -6.72 -9.22 -19.35
N PRO A 362 -6.59 -10.54 -19.61
CA PRO A 362 -5.42 -11.31 -19.20
C PRO A 362 -4.11 -10.77 -19.77
N HIS A 363 -4.12 -10.38 -21.05
CA HIS A 363 -2.95 -9.81 -21.70
C HIS A 363 -2.95 -8.28 -21.53
N PRO A 364 -1.82 -7.66 -21.11
CA PRO A 364 -1.78 -6.22 -20.87
C PRO A 364 -2.14 -5.36 -22.09
N ALA A 365 -1.80 -5.81 -23.31
CA ALA A 365 -2.08 -5.05 -24.53
C ALA A 365 -3.57 -5.02 -24.93
N ASP A 366 -4.38 -5.94 -24.39
CA ASP A 366 -5.83 -5.99 -24.65
C ASP A 366 -6.62 -5.03 -23.74
N ARG A 367 -5.95 -4.44 -22.75
CA ARG A 367 -6.55 -3.49 -21.81
C ARG A 367 -6.66 -2.11 -22.48
N PRO A 368 -7.77 -1.38 -22.29
CA PRO A 368 -7.92 -0.03 -22.83
C PRO A 368 -6.89 0.93 -22.22
N SER A 369 -6.40 1.89 -23.00
CA SER A 369 -5.59 2.98 -22.44
C SER A 369 -6.45 3.93 -21.60
N PHE A 370 -5.85 4.67 -20.67
CA PHE A 370 -6.55 5.67 -19.87
C PHE A 370 -7.23 6.77 -20.71
N SER A 371 -6.61 7.18 -21.81
CA SER A 371 -7.22 8.14 -22.76
C SER A 371 -8.48 7.59 -23.42
N HIS A 372 -8.53 6.29 -23.70
CA HIS A 372 -9.72 5.65 -24.26
C HIS A 372 -10.79 5.36 -23.19
N LEU A 373 -10.38 5.10 -21.94
CA LEU A 373 -11.29 4.85 -20.82
C LEU A 373 -12.25 6.02 -20.57
N GLU A 374 -11.84 7.26 -20.77
CA GLU A 374 -12.74 8.41 -20.61
C GLU A 374 -13.98 8.34 -21.52
N GLY A 375 -13.78 8.03 -22.81
CA GLY A 375 -14.86 7.86 -23.77
C GLY A 375 -15.74 6.66 -23.44
N LEU A 376 -15.12 5.52 -23.08
CA LEU A 376 -15.84 4.32 -22.69
C LEU A 376 -16.70 4.51 -21.43
N LEU A 377 -16.23 5.30 -20.46
CA LEU A 377 -17.00 5.65 -19.26
C LEU A 377 -18.17 6.57 -19.58
N GLN A 378 -18.01 7.46 -20.56
CA GLN A 378 -19.10 8.31 -21.04
C GLN A 378 -20.20 7.48 -21.73
N GLU A 379 -19.81 6.47 -22.52
CA GLU A 379 -20.73 5.54 -23.19
C GLU A 379 -21.40 4.57 -22.23
N ALA A 380 -20.65 4.04 -21.25
CA ALA A 380 -21.16 3.09 -20.27
C ALA A 380 -21.86 3.75 -19.06
N GLY A 381 -21.82 5.08 -18.98
CA GLY A 381 -22.40 5.84 -17.89
C GLY A 381 -23.93 5.67 -17.81
N PRO A 382 -24.52 5.76 -16.62
CA PRO A 382 -25.96 5.64 -16.46
C PRO A 382 -26.68 6.82 -17.10
N SER A 383 -27.86 6.58 -17.65
CA SER A 383 -28.76 7.66 -18.07
C SER A 383 -29.35 8.34 -16.83
N GLU A 384 -29.50 9.65 -16.88
CA GLU A 384 -30.12 10.46 -15.83
C GLU A 384 -31.46 11.01 -16.33
N GLY A 385 -32.43 11.16 -15.43
CA GLY A 385 -33.76 11.67 -15.75
C GLY A 385 -34.50 12.13 -14.51
N CYS A 386 -35.78 12.47 -14.69
CA CYS A 386 -36.66 12.88 -13.60
C CYS A 386 -37.89 11.99 -13.56
N CYS A 387 -38.36 11.73 -12.34
CA CYS A 387 -39.64 11.10 -12.09
C CYS A 387 -40.78 12.01 -12.56
N VAL A 388 -41.67 11.51 -13.43
CA VAL A 388 -42.77 12.30 -14.01
C VAL A 388 -44.14 11.99 -13.39
N ARG A 389 -44.22 10.96 -12.55
CA ARG A 389 -45.42 10.60 -11.79
C ARG A 389 -45.03 9.93 -10.50
N ASP A 390 -45.87 10.01 -9.48
CA ASP A 390 -45.62 9.29 -8.24
C ASP A 390 -45.64 7.76 -8.47
N VAL A 391 -44.71 7.07 -7.83
CA VAL A 391 -44.55 5.61 -7.86
C VAL A 391 -44.76 5.10 -6.44
N THR A 392 -45.88 4.40 -6.25
CA THR A 392 -46.31 3.87 -4.94
C THR A 392 -46.67 2.37 -5.00
N GLU A 393 -46.48 1.77 -6.17
CA GLU A 393 -46.76 0.36 -6.44
C GLU A 393 -45.95 -0.54 -5.47
N PRO A 394 -46.56 -1.56 -4.86
CA PRO A 394 -45.85 -2.47 -3.95
C PRO A 394 -44.65 -3.15 -4.63
N GLY A 395 -43.49 -3.11 -3.96
CA GLY A 395 -42.24 -3.68 -4.48
C GLY A 395 -41.48 -2.79 -5.47
N ALA A 396 -42.08 -1.70 -5.94
CA ALA A 396 -41.36 -0.69 -6.71
C ALA A 396 -40.58 0.29 -5.80
N LEU A 397 -39.57 0.92 -6.38
CA LEU A 397 -38.85 2.03 -5.77
C LEU A 397 -39.83 3.19 -5.60
N ARG A 398 -40.10 3.57 -4.34
CA ARG A 398 -40.94 4.75 -4.07
C ARG A 398 -40.27 6.01 -4.63
N MET A 399 -41.01 6.72 -5.46
CA MET A 399 -40.56 7.94 -6.14
C MET A 399 -41.70 8.97 -6.12
N GLU A 400 -41.35 10.25 -5.98
CA GLU A 400 -42.28 11.36 -6.13
C GLU A 400 -41.95 12.13 -7.42
N THR A 401 -42.96 12.76 -7.98
CA THR A 401 -42.83 13.61 -9.17
C THR A 401 -41.76 14.68 -8.94
N GLY A 402 -40.81 14.79 -9.87
CA GLY A 402 -39.65 15.67 -9.78
C GLY A 402 -38.40 15.04 -9.17
N ASP A 403 -38.48 13.82 -8.59
CA ASP A 403 -37.30 13.15 -8.06
C ASP A 403 -36.24 12.93 -9.17
N PRO A 404 -34.96 13.28 -8.94
CA PRO A 404 -33.89 12.96 -9.87
C PRO A 404 -33.61 11.45 -9.83
N ILE A 405 -33.56 10.80 -10.99
CA ILE A 405 -33.37 9.35 -11.11
C ILE A 405 -32.13 9.05 -11.96
N THR A 406 -31.25 8.21 -11.43
CA THR A 406 -30.16 7.60 -12.19
C THR A 406 -30.54 6.18 -12.57
N VAL A 407 -30.64 5.88 -13.87
CA VAL A 407 -30.97 4.54 -14.38
C VAL A 407 -29.72 3.66 -14.36
N ILE A 408 -29.76 2.59 -13.58
CA ILE A 408 -28.65 1.63 -13.44
C ILE A 408 -28.78 0.48 -14.46
N GLU A 409 -30.00 -0.03 -14.65
CA GLU A 409 -30.31 -1.05 -15.66
C GLU A 409 -31.64 -0.70 -16.31
N GLY A 410 -31.66 -0.65 -17.64
CA GLY A 410 -32.86 -0.39 -18.42
C GLY A 410 -32.58 -0.56 -19.90
N SER A 411 -33.62 -0.89 -20.66
CA SER A 411 -33.59 -0.87 -22.12
C SER A 411 -34.88 -0.23 -22.64
N PRO A 412 -34.88 0.34 -23.85
CA PRO A 412 -36.09 0.91 -24.45
C PRO A 412 -37.25 -0.09 -24.53
N ASP A 413 -36.95 -1.39 -24.68
CA ASP A 413 -37.93 -2.46 -24.79
C ASP A 413 -38.44 -2.97 -23.42
N SER A 414 -37.82 -2.55 -22.31
CA SER A 414 -38.20 -3.00 -20.97
C SER A 414 -39.19 -2.06 -20.31
N THR A 415 -40.30 -2.61 -19.80
CA THR A 415 -41.31 -1.86 -19.04
C THR A 415 -40.89 -1.56 -17.61
N ILE A 416 -39.88 -2.27 -17.09
CA ILE A 416 -39.35 -2.11 -15.73
C ILE A 416 -37.85 -1.83 -15.83
N TRP A 417 -37.42 -0.75 -15.20
CA TRP A 417 -36.02 -0.38 -15.06
C TRP A 417 -35.58 -0.49 -13.60
N LYS A 418 -34.28 -0.53 -13.36
CA LYS A 418 -33.66 -0.41 -12.04
C LYS A 418 -32.87 0.88 -11.99
N GLY A 419 -32.99 1.62 -10.89
CA GLY A 419 -32.20 2.82 -10.71
C GLY A 419 -32.13 3.28 -9.27
N GLN A 420 -31.53 4.45 -9.10
CA GLN A 420 -31.35 5.12 -7.83
C GLN A 420 -32.17 6.41 -7.80
N ASN A 421 -32.94 6.59 -6.75
CA ASN A 421 -33.59 7.87 -6.46
C ASN A 421 -32.55 8.81 -5.83
N GLY A 422 -32.25 9.93 -6.49
CA GLY A 422 -31.24 10.88 -6.05
C GLY A 422 -31.64 11.72 -4.84
N ARG A 423 -32.94 11.81 -4.52
CA ARG A 423 -33.43 12.46 -3.30
C ARG A 423 -33.35 11.53 -2.09
N THR A 424 -33.81 10.28 -2.24
CA THR A 424 -33.89 9.33 -1.11
C THR A 424 -32.68 8.39 -1.00
N PHE A 425 -31.80 8.40 -1.99
CA PHE A 425 -30.63 7.52 -2.17
C PHE A 425 -30.96 6.01 -2.30
N LYS A 426 -32.24 5.64 -2.28
CA LYS A 426 -32.70 4.25 -2.38
C LYS A 426 -32.55 3.74 -3.81
N VAL A 427 -32.26 2.45 -3.92
CA VAL A 427 -32.12 1.73 -5.18
C VAL A 427 -33.20 0.67 -5.27
N GLY A 428 -33.82 0.56 -6.44
CA GLY A 428 -34.88 -0.41 -6.67
C GLY A 428 -35.37 -0.39 -8.11
N SER A 429 -36.33 -1.27 -8.39
CA SER A 429 -36.98 -1.35 -9.69
C SER A 429 -38.17 -0.40 -9.77
N PHE A 430 -38.44 0.21 -10.92
CA PHE A 430 -39.57 1.10 -11.15
C PHE A 430 -40.08 0.97 -12.60
N PRO A 431 -41.33 1.36 -12.88
CA PRO A 431 -41.87 1.37 -14.25
C PRO A 431 -41.11 2.36 -15.12
N ALA A 432 -40.63 1.94 -16.30
CA ALA A 432 -39.89 2.79 -17.22
C ALA A 432 -40.67 4.07 -17.59
N SER A 433 -42.00 3.95 -17.71
CA SER A 433 -42.91 5.08 -17.99
C SER A 433 -42.97 6.15 -16.88
N ALA A 434 -42.42 5.87 -15.69
CA ALA A 434 -42.38 6.82 -14.59
C ALA A 434 -41.19 7.79 -14.67
N VAL A 435 -40.27 7.60 -15.62
CA VAL A 435 -39.07 8.45 -15.76
C VAL A 435 -38.96 9.02 -17.17
N MET A 436 -38.78 10.32 -17.25
CA MET A 436 -38.35 11.00 -18.47
C MET A 436 -36.84 11.19 -18.39
N LEU A 437 -36.11 10.61 -19.34
CA LEU A 437 -34.65 10.78 -19.45
C LEU A 437 -34.33 12.21 -19.92
N ALA A 438 -33.25 12.77 -19.40
CA ALA A 438 -32.71 14.02 -19.92
C ALA A 438 -32.13 13.76 -21.32
N ASP A 439 -32.46 14.63 -22.29
CA ASP A 439 -31.84 14.57 -23.61
C ASP A 439 -30.32 14.69 -23.45
N ALA A 440 -29.60 13.72 -24.02
CA ALA A 440 -28.15 13.69 -24.03
C ALA A 440 -27.61 14.75 -25.01
N GLY A 441 -27.80 16.04 -24.72
CA GLY A 441 -27.25 17.12 -25.52
C GLY A 441 -27.80 18.51 -25.22
N GLY A 442 -27.05 19.30 -24.43
CA GLY A 442 -26.89 20.75 -24.60
C GLY A 442 -28.08 21.67 -24.26
N LEU A 443 -27.76 22.83 -23.70
CA LEU A 443 -28.65 23.98 -23.58
C LEU A 443 -29.46 24.22 -24.87
N PRO A 444 -30.74 24.66 -24.79
CA PRO A 444 -31.46 25.07 -25.99
C PRO A 444 -30.77 26.31 -26.57
N ALA A 445 -30.10 26.13 -27.70
CA ALA A 445 -29.66 27.23 -28.53
C ALA A 445 -30.92 28.00 -28.96
N THR A 446 -31.08 29.21 -28.44
CA THR A 446 -31.94 30.22 -29.02
C THR A 446 -31.50 30.46 -30.45
N ARG A 447 -32.23 29.90 -31.42
CA ARG A 447 -32.15 30.35 -32.81
C ARG A 447 -33.30 31.32 -33.07
N PRO A 448 -33.01 32.60 -33.40
CA PRO A 448 -34.03 33.48 -33.92
C PRO A 448 -34.42 33.07 -35.35
N VAL A 449 -35.68 33.36 -35.65
CA VAL A 449 -36.42 33.18 -36.90
C VAL A 449 -35.62 33.63 -38.13
N HIS A 450 -35.65 32.85 -39.21
CA HIS A 450 -35.77 33.42 -40.56
C HIS A 450 -36.64 32.54 -41.48
N ARG A 451 -37.74 33.17 -41.91
CA ARG A 451 -38.64 32.82 -43.01
C ARG A 451 -37.87 32.65 -44.33
N GLY A 452 -38.27 31.68 -45.15
CA GLY A 452 -37.97 31.67 -46.58
C GLY A 452 -38.22 30.33 -47.27
N THR A 453 -39.41 30.15 -47.86
CA THR A 453 -39.64 29.30 -49.04
C THR A 453 -38.92 29.91 -50.26
N PRO A 454 -38.53 29.17 -51.33
CA PRO A 454 -39.52 28.57 -52.26
C PRO A 454 -39.13 27.27 -53.02
N ALA A 455 -40.18 26.66 -53.60
CA ALA A 455 -40.32 26.05 -54.93
C ALA A 455 -39.40 24.90 -55.44
N ARG A 456 -40.04 23.71 -55.56
CA ARG A 456 -40.33 22.90 -56.78
C ARG A 456 -39.40 22.95 -58.02
N GLY A 457 -39.03 21.74 -58.49
CA GLY A 457 -38.54 21.37 -59.84
C GLY A 457 -37.19 20.65 -59.77
N ASP A 458 -36.86 19.57 -60.48
CA ASP A 458 -37.56 18.73 -61.44
C ASP A 458 -36.82 17.36 -61.53
N GLN A 459 -37.35 16.48 -62.36
CA GLN A 459 -37.18 15.02 -62.48
C GLN A 459 -35.82 14.40 -62.94
N HIS A 460 -35.56 13.18 -62.41
CA HIS A 460 -35.08 11.92 -63.05
C HIS A 460 -33.62 11.75 -63.60
N PRO A 461 -33.12 10.51 -63.84
CA PRO A 461 -32.92 9.38 -62.91
C PRO A 461 -31.56 8.66 -63.10
N GLY A 462 -31.15 7.80 -62.14
CA GLY A 462 -29.97 6.93 -62.31
C GLY A 462 -29.95 5.77 -61.31
N SER A 463 -30.33 4.60 -61.80
CA SER A 463 -30.36 3.30 -61.11
C SER A 463 -28.96 2.80 -60.73
N ILE A 464 -28.84 2.06 -59.61
CA ILE A 464 -28.16 0.75 -59.51
C ILE A 464 -28.51 0.13 -58.14
N ASP A 465 -29.13 -1.06 -58.20
CA ASP A 465 -29.28 -2.10 -57.17
C ASP A 465 -27.96 -2.31 -56.40
N GLY A 466 -27.92 -2.51 -55.08
CA GLY A 466 -28.55 -3.62 -54.38
C GLY A 466 -27.48 -4.65 -54.05
N ASP A 467 -27.12 -4.81 -52.77
CA ASP A 467 -27.28 -6.10 -52.07
C ASP A 467 -26.92 -5.94 -50.58
N ARG A 468 -27.74 -6.58 -49.75
CA ARG A 468 -27.83 -6.47 -48.30
C ARG A 468 -27.69 -7.89 -47.78
N LYS A 469 -26.58 -8.23 -47.12
CA LYS A 469 -26.47 -9.51 -46.39
C LYS A 469 -26.07 -9.32 -44.93
N LYS A 470 -27.09 -9.48 -44.08
CA LYS A 470 -27.01 -9.95 -42.69
C LYS A 470 -26.51 -11.41 -42.68
N ALA A 471 -25.66 -11.77 -41.72
CA ALA A 471 -25.48 -13.15 -41.30
C ALA A 471 -25.34 -13.22 -39.77
N ASN A 472 -26.09 -14.16 -39.20
CA ASN A 472 -26.34 -14.40 -37.78
C ASN A 472 -25.26 -15.26 -37.11
N LEU A 473 -25.15 -15.07 -35.79
CA LEU A 473 -25.24 -16.06 -34.71
C LEU A 473 -24.79 -17.51 -35.01
N TRP A 474 -23.81 -18.00 -34.25
CA TRP A 474 -23.58 -19.44 -34.03
C TRP A 474 -23.34 -19.73 -32.55
N ASP A 475 -24.19 -20.63 -32.05
CA ASP A 475 -24.19 -21.24 -30.71
C ASP A 475 -23.08 -22.28 -30.53
N ALA A 476 -22.74 -22.55 -29.26
CA ALA A 476 -21.80 -23.57 -28.81
C ALA A 476 -22.43 -24.98 -28.69
N PRO A 477 -21.63 -26.07 -28.71
CA PRO A 477 -22.06 -27.39 -28.23
C PRO A 477 -21.22 -27.95 -27.04
N PRO A 478 -21.66 -29.06 -26.40
CA PRO A 478 -21.66 -29.21 -24.93
C PRO A 478 -20.67 -30.23 -24.33
N ALA A 479 -20.76 -30.39 -22.99
CA ALA A 479 -19.90 -31.12 -22.07
C ALA A 479 -19.94 -32.67 -22.10
N ARG A 480 -18.81 -33.28 -21.74
CA ARG A 480 -18.61 -34.57 -21.02
C ARG A 480 -17.32 -34.38 -20.19
N GLY A 481 -17.16 -34.66 -18.91
CA GLY A 481 -17.85 -35.54 -17.98
C GLY A 481 -16.83 -36.55 -17.43
N GLN A 482 -16.19 -36.28 -16.27
CA GLN A 482 -15.66 -37.34 -15.39
C GLN A 482 -15.45 -36.82 -13.95
N ARG A 483 -16.40 -37.19 -13.09
CA ARG A 483 -16.29 -37.18 -11.63
C ARG A 483 -15.42 -38.36 -11.19
N ARG A 484 -14.52 -38.13 -10.23
CA ARG A 484 -14.12 -39.15 -9.25
C ARG A 484 -14.23 -38.55 -7.85
N ASN A 485 -15.10 -39.18 -7.04
CA ASN A 485 -15.28 -38.96 -5.61
C ASN A 485 -14.29 -39.83 -4.81
N MET A 486 -13.96 -39.35 -3.60
CA MET A 486 -13.76 -40.05 -2.30
C MET A 486 -12.60 -39.40 -1.49
N PRO A 487 -12.57 -39.47 -0.15
CA PRO A 487 -13.49 -38.84 0.80
C PRO A 487 -12.75 -37.93 1.82
N LEU A 488 -13.51 -37.10 2.54
CA LEU A 488 -13.02 -36.28 3.66
C LEU A 488 -12.59 -37.15 4.86
N GLU A 489 -11.41 -36.87 5.41
CA GLU A 489 -11.12 -37.07 6.83
C GLU A 489 -11.02 -35.72 7.56
N ARG A 490 -11.74 -35.63 8.68
CA ARG A 490 -11.77 -34.51 9.61
C ARG A 490 -10.48 -34.46 10.42
N MET A 491 -9.86 -33.28 10.53
CA MET A 491 -9.20 -32.88 11.78
C MET A 491 -9.66 -31.48 12.19
N LYS A 492 -10.34 -31.45 13.34
CA LYS A 492 -10.62 -30.28 14.17
C LYS A 492 -9.33 -29.86 14.89
N GLY A 493 -9.04 -28.57 15.01
CA GLY A 493 -7.89 -28.14 15.83
C GLY A 493 -7.48 -26.67 15.75
N ILE A 494 -8.33 -25.76 16.25
CA ILE A 494 -8.00 -24.62 17.14
C ILE A 494 -6.84 -23.68 16.76
N SER A 495 -7.16 -22.42 16.42
CA SER A 495 -6.63 -21.17 17.02
C SER A 495 -7.29 -19.99 16.26
N ARG A 496 -8.13 -19.14 16.86
CA ARG A 496 -7.86 -18.04 17.81
C ARG A 496 -6.63 -17.19 17.44
N SER A 497 -6.83 -16.14 16.65
CA SER A 497 -6.64 -14.72 17.03
C SER A 497 -6.34 -13.84 15.81
N LEU A 498 -7.27 -12.95 15.47
CA LEU A 498 -7.03 -11.66 14.79
C LEU A 498 -8.27 -10.76 14.96
N GLU A 499 -8.71 -10.62 16.21
CA GLU A 499 -9.39 -9.41 16.70
C GLU A 499 -8.32 -8.59 17.43
N SER A 500 -7.65 -7.71 16.70
CA SER A 500 -6.89 -6.58 17.23
C SER A 500 -6.32 -5.83 16.04
N VAL A 501 -7.09 -4.89 15.49
CA VAL A 501 -6.74 -3.50 15.15
C VAL A 501 -7.98 -2.90 14.47
N LEU A 502 -9.12 -2.86 15.15
CA LEU A 502 -10.24 -1.94 14.86
C LEU A 502 -11.14 -1.95 16.09
N SER A 503 -11.05 -0.90 16.93
CA SER A 503 -12.07 -0.38 17.85
C SER A 503 -11.44 0.03 19.17
N LEU A 504 -11.11 1.32 19.32
CA LEU A 504 -11.37 2.05 20.57
C LEU A 504 -11.57 3.53 20.23
N GLY A 505 -12.84 3.92 20.12
CA GLY A 505 -13.32 5.29 20.29
C GLY A 505 -14.61 5.20 21.10
N PRO A 506 -14.76 5.95 22.21
CA PRO A 506 -15.79 5.68 23.21
C PRO A 506 -17.16 6.22 22.75
N ARG A 507 -18.23 5.48 23.04
CA ARG A 507 -19.59 6.01 23.05
C ARG A 507 -20.38 5.56 24.28
N PRO A 508 -21.36 6.38 24.69
CA PRO A 508 -21.79 6.50 26.07
C PRO A 508 -23.04 5.66 26.36
N THR A 509 -23.17 5.19 27.59
CA THR A 509 -24.47 4.80 28.17
C THR A 509 -24.54 5.37 29.58
N GLY A 510 -25.54 6.21 29.79
CA GLY A 510 -25.77 6.91 31.05
C GLY A 510 -26.21 5.97 32.18
N GLY A 511 -25.68 6.26 33.36
CA GLY A 511 -26.26 5.92 34.65
C GLY A 511 -26.07 7.15 35.52
N GLY A 512 -27.12 7.97 35.64
CA GLY A 512 -27.10 9.20 36.42
C GLY A 512 -26.97 8.90 37.90
N SER A 513 -26.05 9.61 38.55
CA SER A 513 -26.04 9.83 40.00
C SER A 513 -26.15 11.32 40.24
N SER A 514 -27.18 11.74 40.97
CA SER A 514 -27.32 13.06 41.58
C SER A 514 -28.24 12.91 42.80
N PRO A 515 -28.24 13.83 43.75
CA PRO A 515 -27.21 14.20 44.74
C PRO A 515 -27.78 13.91 46.18
N PRO A 516 -27.22 14.39 47.31
CA PRO A 516 -27.58 13.90 48.64
C PRO A 516 -28.91 14.45 49.17
N GLU A 517 -29.59 13.67 50.04
CA GLU A 517 -30.89 13.97 50.65
C GLU A 517 -30.86 15.07 51.73
N ILE A 518 -31.94 15.85 51.79
CA ILE A 518 -32.41 16.56 52.99
C ILE A 518 -33.90 16.21 53.22
N ARG A 519 -34.12 15.47 54.32
CA ARG A 519 -35.23 15.50 55.32
C ARG A 519 -36.69 15.13 54.96
N GLN A 520 -37.22 14.32 55.91
CA GLN A 520 -38.61 14.08 56.36
C GLN A 520 -39.47 13.10 55.54
N ALA A 521 -40.34 12.24 56.10
CA ALA A 521 -40.56 11.70 57.45
C ALA A 521 -41.61 10.56 57.36
N ARG A 522 -41.48 9.52 58.20
CA ARG A 522 -42.50 8.48 58.58
C ARG A 522 -43.02 7.57 57.44
N ALA A 523 -43.35 6.28 57.62
CA ALA A 523 -43.70 5.50 58.79
C ALA A 523 -43.27 4.02 58.65
N VAL A 524 -43.01 3.42 59.81
CA VAL A 524 -42.86 2.00 60.18
C VAL A 524 -44.29 1.45 60.48
N PRO A 525 -44.64 0.13 60.61
CA PRO A 525 -43.81 -1.08 60.81
C PRO A 525 -44.29 -2.40 60.11
N GLN A 526 -43.48 -3.46 60.19
CA GLN A 526 -43.73 -4.71 60.96
C GLN A 526 -42.95 -5.90 60.37
N GLY A 527 -42.34 -6.68 61.26
CA GLY A 527 -41.43 -7.79 60.93
C GLY A 527 -42.10 -9.17 60.85
N PRO A 528 -41.44 -10.22 61.38
CA PRO A 528 -41.06 -11.48 60.72
C PRO A 528 -42.04 -12.64 61.10
N PRO A 529 -41.79 -13.98 61.04
CA PRO A 529 -40.55 -14.76 60.78
C PRO A 529 -40.72 -16.10 59.99
N GLY A 530 -39.66 -16.92 59.86
CA GLY A 530 -39.80 -18.38 59.71
C GLY A 530 -38.79 -19.13 58.81
N LEU A 531 -37.75 -19.74 59.42
CA LEU A 531 -37.12 -21.02 59.00
C LEU A 531 -38.02 -22.20 59.44
N PRO A 532 -37.83 -23.52 59.13
CA PRO A 532 -36.71 -24.30 58.51
C PRO A 532 -37.27 -25.38 57.49
N PRO A 533 -36.76 -26.63 57.27
CA PRO A 533 -35.44 -27.29 57.42
C PRO A 533 -34.90 -28.03 56.13
N ARG A 534 -33.68 -28.60 56.22
CA ARG A 534 -33.00 -29.55 55.29
C ARG A 534 -33.46 -31.03 55.55
N PRO A 535 -32.85 -32.09 54.95
CA PRO A 535 -32.67 -32.58 53.56
C PRO A 535 -33.24 -34.05 53.43
N PRO A 536 -32.84 -34.98 52.52
CA PRO A 536 -31.51 -35.64 52.51
C PRO A 536 -30.92 -36.06 51.15
N LEU A 537 -29.63 -36.40 51.18
CA LEU A 537 -28.83 -37.11 50.17
C LEU A 537 -28.97 -38.63 50.33
N SER A 538 -28.78 -39.38 49.24
CA SER A 538 -28.42 -40.80 49.28
C SER A 538 -27.23 -41.13 48.36
N SER A 539 -26.35 -41.94 48.94
CA SER A 539 -25.11 -42.62 48.52
C SER A 539 -25.34 -43.74 47.47
N SER A 540 -24.37 -44.24 46.70
CA SER A 540 -23.27 -45.11 47.17
C SER A 540 -22.17 -45.42 46.10
N SER A 541 -20.97 -45.75 46.60
CA SER A 541 -19.68 -46.11 45.96
C SER A 541 -19.54 -47.65 45.67
N PRO A 542 -18.41 -48.26 45.18
CA PRO A 542 -17.06 -48.24 45.80
C PRO A 542 -15.79 -48.29 44.87
N GLN A 543 -14.64 -48.16 45.54
CA GLN A 543 -13.20 -48.09 45.15
C GLN A 543 -12.56 -49.50 44.93
N PRO A 544 -11.25 -49.70 44.56
CA PRO A 544 -10.08 -49.30 45.36
C PRO A 544 -8.76 -48.92 44.60
N SER A 545 -7.78 -48.59 45.45
CA SER A 545 -6.49 -47.87 45.38
C SER A 545 -5.23 -48.61 44.92
N GLN A 546 -4.23 -47.85 44.39
CA GLN A 546 -2.72 -47.89 44.53
C GLN A 546 -1.92 -49.23 44.50
N PRO A 547 -0.58 -49.31 44.19
CA PRO A 547 0.49 -48.34 44.54
C PRO A 547 1.78 -48.20 43.64
N SER A 548 2.60 -47.20 44.02
CA SER A 548 4.09 -47.08 44.11
C SER A 548 5.11 -47.59 43.06
N ARG A 549 5.94 -46.62 42.55
CA ARG A 549 7.42 -46.42 42.67
C ARG A 549 8.43 -47.61 42.57
N GLU A 550 9.57 -47.30 41.92
CA GLU A 550 10.90 -47.99 41.84
C GLU A 550 11.07 -49.01 40.69
N ARG A 551 12.19 -49.20 39.97
CA ARG A 551 13.61 -48.75 40.05
C ARG A 551 14.32 -49.00 38.68
N LEU A 552 15.43 -48.28 38.45
CA LEU A 552 16.70 -48.47 37.66
C LEU A 552 17.12 -49.93 37.28
N PRO A 553 18.27 -50.24 36.57
CA PRO A 553 19.38 -49.42 35.98
C PRO A 553 19.95 -49.88 34.59
N TRP A 554 20.98 -49.15 34.13
CA TRP A 554 22.00 -49.39 33.06
C TRP A 554 22.94 -50.60 33.35
N PRO A 555 24.14 -50.86 32.72
CA PRO A 555 24.92 -50.23 31.60
C PRO A 555 25.73 -51.22 30.69
N LYS A 556 26.59 -50.73 29.76
CA LYS A 556 28.07 -50.98 29.73
C LYS A 556 28.83 -50.25 28.57
N ARG A 557 30.15 -50.07 28.78
CA ARG A 557 31.13 -49.11 28.20
C ARG A 557 32.08 -49.70 27.11
N LYS A 558 32.79 -48.78 26.41
CA LYS A 558 33.89 -48.79 25.36
C LYS A 558 35.24 -49.49 25.78
N PRO A 559 36.48 -49.34 25.17
CA PRO A 559 37.08 -48.52 24.05
C PRO A 559 38.29 -49.22 23.25
N PRO A 560 39.47 -48.62 22.86
CA PRO A 560 39.89 -47.54 21.89
C PRO A 560 41.07 -47.89 20.89
N HIS A 561 41.48 -46.98 19.95
CA HIS A 561 42.88 -46.44 19.71
C HIS A 561 43.24 -45.86 18.30
N ASN A 562 44.07 -44.79 18.33
CA ASN A 562 45.15 -44.32 17.40
C ASN A 562 44.92 -43.31 16.22
N HIS A 563 45.78 -42.25 16.24
CA HIS A 563 46.25 -41.36 15.15
C HIS A 563 47.63 -41.88 14.63
N PRO A 564 48.19 -41.56 13.42
CA PRO A 564 48.57 -40.19 12.97
C PRO A 564 48.67 -39.88 11.43
N MET A 565 48.92 -38.59 11.12
CA MET A 565 49.70 -37.97 10.00
C MET A 565 49.41 -38.23 8.49
N GLY A 566 49.29 -37.14 7.71
CA GLY A 566 49.64 -37.10 6.27
C GLY A 566 48.87 -36.09 5.39
N THR A 567 49.49 -34.96 5.05
CA THR A 567 49.33 -34.27 3.73
C THR A 567 50.47 -34.76 2.81
N PRO A 568 50.48 -34.66 1.45
CA PRO A 568 49.83 -33.65 0.58
C PRO A 568 49.22 -34.22 -0.73
N GLY A 569 48.61 -33.38 -1.57
CA GLY A 569 48.50 -33.70 -3.01
C GLY A 569 47.25 -33.22 -3.72
N ALA A 570 47.42 -32.22 -4.58
CA ALA A 570 46.45 -31.72 -5.54
C ALA A 570 45.95 -32.81 -6.51
N ARG A 571 44.68 -32.70 -6.95
CA ARG A 571 44.32 -32.65 -8.39
C ARG A 571 42.82 -32.49 -8.63
N LYS A 572 42.55 -31.53 -9.53
CA LYS A 572 41.56 -31.49 -10.60
C LYS A 572 40.07 -31.53 -10.25
N ALA A 573 39.46 -30.41 -10.63
CA ALA A 573 38.09 -30.28 -11.09
C ALA A 573 37.62 -31.50 -11.91
N ALA A 574 36.51 -32.09 -11.48
CA ALA A 574 35.57 -32.75 -12.35
C ALA A 574 34.19 -32.21 -11.97
N ALA A 575 33.64 -31.40 -12.87
CA ALA A 575 32.25 -30.99 -12.83
C ALA A 575 31.37 -32.24 -12.92
N LEU A 576 30.49 -32.43 -11.94
CA LEU A 576 29.30 -33.23 -12.09
C LEU A 576 28.11 -32.35 -11.70
N SER A 577 27.46 -31.82 -12.72
CA SER A 577 26.06 -31.40 -12.65
C SER A 577 25.22 -32.59 -12.24
N GLY A 578 24.70 -32.54 -11.02
CA GLY A 578 23.67 -33.43 -10.51
C GLY A 578 22.87 -32.64 -9.48
N GLY A 579 21.77 -32.03 -9.91
CA GLY A 579 20.83 -31.38 -9.01
C GLY A 579 20.21 -32.42 -8.08
N LEU A 580 20.74 -32.49 -6.85
CA LEU A 580 20.09 -33.21 -5.77
C LEU A 580 18.91 -32.35 -5.31
N LEU A 581 17.70 -32.91 -5.41
CA LEU A 581 16.50 -32.33 -4.81
C LEU A 581 16.79 -32.01 -3.33
N PRO A 582 16.34 -30.85 -2.79
CA PRO A 582 16.54 -30.54 -1.38
C PRO A 582 15.93 -31.65 -0.52
N ASP A 583 16.72 -32.17 0.42
CA ASP A 583 16.28 -33.17 1.40
C ASP A 583 14.94 -32.71 2.02
N PRO A 584 13.83 -33.44 1.83
CA PRO A 584 12.51 -33.06 2.35
C PRO A 584 12.51 -32.83 3.86
N GLU A 585 13.39 -33.54 4.58
CA GLU A 585 13.52 -33.40 6.02
C GLU A 585 14.20 -32.07 6.40
N LEU A 586 15.24 -31.67 5.67
CA LEU A 586 15.88 -30.36 5.82
C LEU A 586 14.90 -29.23 5.48
N GLN A 587 14.10 -29.37 4.42
CA GLN A 587 13.11 -28.37 4.05
C GLN A 587 12.04 -28.17 5.13
N ARG A 588 11.58 -29.27 5.75
CA ARG A 588 10.65 -29.22 6.89
C ARG A 588 11.26 -28.49 8.09
N LYS A 589 12.53 -28.80 8.43
CA LYS A 589 13.24 -28.15 9.54
C LYS A 589 13.46 -26.66 9.29
N ILE A 590 13.79 -26.26 8.06
CA ILE A 590 13.92 -24.84 7.69
C ILE A 590 12.59 -24.11 7.90
N MET A 591 11.49 -24.70 7.42
CA MET A 591 10.14 -24.12 7.56
C MET A 591 9.72 -23.99 9.04
N GLU A 592 10.11 -24.94 9.89
CA GLU A 592 9.86 -24.89 11.34
C GLU A 592 10.63 -23.75 12.03
N VAL A 593 11.89 -23.52 11.64
CA VAL A 593 12.69 -22.39 12.13
C VAL A 593 12.12 -21.05 11.64
N GLU A 594 11.73 -20.95 10.37
CA GLU A 594 11.12 -19.75 9.76
C GLU A 594 9.81 -19.34 10.44
N LEU A 595 8.97 -20.32 10.81
CA LEU A 595 7.73 -20.05 11.53
C LEU A 595 7.97 -19.62 12.98
N SER A 596 9.06 -20.10 13.60
CA SER A 596 9.35 -19.91 15.02
C SER A 596 10.14 -18.63 15.33
N VAL A 597 10.81 -18.05 14.35
CA VAL A 597 11.56 -16.79 14.50
C VAL A 597 11.10 -15.83 13.40
N HIS A 598 10.43 -14.74 13.78
CA HIS A 598 9.93 -13.77 12.79
C HIS A 598 11.05 -12.92 12.21
N GLY A 599 10.99 -12.65 10.89
CA GLY A 599 11.93 -11.74 10.22
C GLY A 599 13.26 -12.35 9.81
N VAL A 600 13.42 -13.68 9.88
CA VAL A 600 14.58 -14.40 9.34
C VAL A 600 14.32 -14.85 7.90
N THR A 601 15.36 -14.85 7.08
CA THR A 601 15.34 -15.32 5.70
C THR A 601 15.58 -16.82 5.61
N HIS A 602 15.15 -17.43 4.49
CA HIS A 602 15.38 -18.86 4.21
C HIS A 602 16.87 -19.24 4.31
N GLN A 603 17.75 -18.35 3.86
CA GLN A 603 19.20 -18.55 3.90
C GLN A 603 19.77 -18.50 5.34
N GLU A 604 19.25 -17.61 6.19
CA GLU A 604 19.65 -17.54 7.59
C GLU A 604 19.22 -18.79 8.37
N CYS A 605 18.02 -19.31 8.10
CA CYS A 605 17.56 -20.57 8.66
C CYS A 605 18.42 -21.76 8.23
N GLN A 606 18.79 -21.84 6.96
CA GLN A 606 19.71 -22.87 6.44
C GLN A 606 21.08 -22.77 7.10
N THR A 607 21.62 -21.56 7.23
CA THR A 607 22.93 -21.31 7.86
C THR A 607 22.91 -21.66 9.34
N ALA A 608 21.85 -21.27 10.05
CA ALA A 608 21.68 -21.57 11.47
C ALA A 608 21.52 -23.07 11.73
N LEU A 609 20.73 -23.78 10.92
CA LEU A 609 20.58 -25.24 10.99
C LEU A 609 21.89 -25.96 10.63
N GLY A 610 22.65 -25.44 9.65
CA GLY A 610 23.97 -25.97 9.32
C GLY A 610 24.95 -25.83 10.49
N ALA A 611 24.94 -24.69 11.18
CA ALA A 611 25.79 -24.42 12.34
C ALA A 611 25.43 -25.24 13.59
N THR A 612 24.18 -25.71 13.70
CA THR A 612 23.70 -26.53 14.83
C THR A 612 23.60 -28.01 14.52
N GLY A 613 24.12 -28.47 13.39
CA GLY A 613 24.05 -29.87 12.99
C GLY A 613 22.62 -30.36 12.72
N GLY A 614 21.72 -29.46 12.31
CA GLY A 614 20.31 -29.74 12.02
C GLY A 614 19.39 -29.73 13.25
N ASP A 615 19.85 -29.23 14.39
CA ASP A 615 19.01 -29.03 15.58
C ASP A 615 18.19 -27.72 15.49
N VAL A 616 16.87 -27.88 15.37
CA VAL A 616 15.90 -26.80 15.17
C VAL A 616 15.85 -25.85 16.38
N VAL A 617 15.88 -26.40 17.60
CA VAL A 617 15.75 -25.59 18.82
C VAL A 617 16.98 -24.70 19.00
N SER A 618 18.18 -25.22 18.79
CA SER A 618 19.41 -24.43 18.86
C SER A 618 19.49 -23.41 17.72
N ALA A 619 18.98 -23.73 16.53
CA ALA A 619 18.94 -22.78 15.40
C ALA A 619 18.01 -21.59 15.72
N ILE A 620 16.81 -21.85 16.23
CA ILE A 620 15.86 -20.83 16.72
C ILE A 620 16.50 -19.96 17.79
N ARG A 621 17.19 -20.58 18.75
CA ARG A 621 17.85 -19.87 19.85
C ARG A 621 18.99 -18.97 19.35
N ASN A 622 19.84 -19.46 18.45
CA ASN A 622 20.92 -18.66 17.88
C ASN A 622 20.38 -17.46 17.08
N LEU A 623 19.35 -17.69 16.25
CA LEU A 623 18.71 -16.61 15.50
C LEU A 623 18.07 -15.56 16.41
N LYS A 624 17.42 -15.96 17.51
CA LYS A 624 16.89 -15.01 18.52
C LYS A 624 18.00 -14.23 19.22
N VAL A 625 19.14 -14.85 19.52
CA VAL A 625 20.32 -14.15 20.07
C VAL A 625 20.85 -13.13 19.08
N ASP A 626 20.98 -13.49 17.80
CA ASP A 626 21.44 -12.58 16.76
C ASP A 626 20.47 -11.41 16.55
N GLN A 627 19.15 -11.66 16.55
CA GLN A 627 18.15 -10.60 16.47
C GLN A 627 18.22 -9.64 17.67
N LEU A 628 18.34 -10.14 18.89
CA LEU A 628 18.47 -9.29 20.08
C LEU A 628 19.82 -8.56 20.13
N PHE A 629 20.88 -9.19 19.63
CA PHE A 629 22.20 -8.59 19.46
C PHE A 629 22.15 -7.43 18.46
N HIS A 630 21.47 -7.60 17.33
CA HIS A 630 21.30 -6.51 16.34
C HIS A 630 20.38 -5.38 16.82
N LEU A 631 19.53 -5.64 17.81
CA LEU A 631 18.67 -4.65 18.45
C LEU A 631 19.34 -3.89 19.61
N SER A 632 20.57 -4.25 20.01
CA SER A 632 21.20 -3.69 21.21
C SER A 632 22.71 -3.52 21.12
N SER A 633 23.28 -2.72 22.02
CA SER A 633 24.73 -2.52 22.18
C SER A 633 25.41 -3.60 23.06
N ARG A 634 24.69 -4.67 23.42
CA ARG A 634 25.13 -5.69 24.39
C ARG A 634 25.88 -6.84 23.71
N SER A 635 26.71 -7.57 24.45
CA SER A 635 27.42 -8.74 23.89
C SER A 635 26.43 -9.88 23.57
N ARG A 636 26.80 -10.79 22.65
CA ARG A 636 25.99 -12.00 22.37
C ARG A 636 25.78 -12.87 23.62
N ALA A 637 26.77 -12.91 24.51
CA ALA A 637 26.67 -13.63 25.79
C ALA A 637 25.62 -12.98 26.71
N ASP A 638 25.53 -11.65 26.73
CA ASP A 638 24.49 -10.92 27.48
C ASP A 638 23.11 -11.12 26.87
N CYS A 639 23.00 -11.04 25.54
CA CYS A 639 21.74 -11.29 24.83
C CYS A 639 21.20 -12.68 25.11
N ARG A 640 22.08 -13.70 25.13
CA ARG A 640 21.71 -15.07 25.50
C ARG A 640 21.21 -15.15 26.95
N ARG A 641 21.91 -14.54 27.92
CA ARG A 641 21.46 -14.50 29.33
C ARG A 641 20.11 -13.79 29.49
N ILE A 642 19.88 -12.70 28.76
CA ILE A 642 18.62 -11.96 28.78
C ILE A 642 17.49 -12.81 28.18
N LEU A 643 17.74 -13.46 27.03
CA LEU A 643 16.76 -14.38 26.44
C LEU A 643 16.46 -15.56 27.36
N GLU A 644 17.46 -16.14 28.01
CA GLU A 644 17.25 -17.21 29.00
C GLU A 644 16.40 -16.72 30.18
N HIS A 645 16.65 -15.51 30.68
CA HIS A 645 15.85 -14.90 31.75
C HIS A 645 14.38 -14.72 31.34
N TYR A 646 14.13 -14.33 30.09
CA TYR A 646 12.79 -14.20 29.51
C TYR A 646 12.29 -15.47 28.82
N GLN A 647 12.83 -16.65 29.17
CA GLN A 647 12.39 -17.95 28.64
C GLN A 647 12.34 -18.03 27.10
N TRP A 648 13.28 -17.35 26.43
CA TRP A 648 13.39 -17.23 24.98
C TRP A 648 12.22 -16.51 24.28
N ASP A 649 11.44 -15.72 25.04
CA ASP A 649 10.52 -14.74 24.49
C ASP A 649 11.30 -13.51 23.98
N LEU A 650 11.51 -13.48 22.66
CA LEU A 650 12.23 -12.42 22.00
C LEU A 650 11.53 -11.05 22.13
N SER A 651 10.20 -11.01 22.21
CA SER A 651 9.44 -9.76 22.31
C SER A 651 9.58 -9.14 23.70
N ALA A 652 9.52 -9.95 24.75
CA ALA A 652 9.78 -9.52 26.12
C ALA A 652 11.24 -9.06 26.31
N ALA A 653 12.19 -9.85 25.80
CA ALA A 653 13.62 -9.52 25.87
C ALA A 653 13.95 -8.24 25.07
N SER A 654 13.39 -8.06 23.88
CA SER A 654 13.59 -6.85 23.08
C SER A 654 13.06 -5.60 23.78
N ARG A 655 11.87 -5.67 24.40
CA ARG A 655 11.33 -4.55 25.20
C ARG A 655 12.21 -4.21 26.40
N TYR A 656 12.75 -5.22 27.09
CA TYR A 656 13.66 -5.00 28.21
C TYR A 656 14.94 -4.27 27.77
N VAL A 657 15.54 -4.70 26.66
CA VAL A 657 16.79 -4.11 26.17
C VAL A 657 16.57 -2.71 25.60
N LEU A 658 15.45 -2.46 24.92
CA LEU A 658 15.09 -1.13 24.41
C LEU A 658 14.73 -0.13 25.51
N ALA A 659 14.25 -0.59 26.67
CA ALA A 659 13.91 0.27 27.81
C ALA A 659 15.12 0.66 28.67
N ARG A 660 16.27 -0.02 28.51
CA ARG A 660 17.50 0.20 29.30
C ARG A 660 18.71 0.12 28.37
N PRO A 661 19.04 1.24 27.67
CA PRO A 661 20.10 1.29 26.67
C PRO A 661 21.46 0.87 27.21
#